data_AF-A0A928D098-F1
#
_entry.id   AF-A0A928D098-F1
#
_cell.length_a   1.000
_cell.length_b   1.000
_cell.length_c   1.000
_cell.angle_alpha   90.00
_cell.angle_beta   90.00
_cell.angle_gamma   90.00
#
_symmetry.space_group_name_H-M   'P 1'
#
loop_
_entity.id
_entity.type
_entity.pdbx_description
1 polymer ?
#
loop_
_entity_poly.entity_id
_entity_poly.type
_entity_poly.pdbx_seq_one_letter_code
_entity_poly.pdbx_strand_id
1 'polypeptide(L)'
;MRKKFKYLKKKAVILVVMLTAVSAFGMPKNLLKNAGFEEQSPKTNFPAFWAKSSAYKGDFTIISDALEAYRGSCAVKVESSGKDAAFRFKDELRLNKKRKITVSVWAKGNGNFSVYCYLYGKRDFLGSVKTELAEVNSDQWKKYEFSMTIPVEYGTPPVKTVSFCPAFHVRKGTVYFDEAAVQVVDKDKKETADQQTNTIKPTELLSPYIRIPQIAKAPVIDGKLEKNEWKNAAAITGFLTQGVGKLSPQQSIIYISYDEKNLYFALKSTVIGLFKKGTAGRDNIKINGEAFEIWISPQEKQWFQFLGVPAGGFIDVSYTDDIKWNGNIKYASLFEDSGETAGGILTFNKTFWTAEVVIPLKDIGFSAPPPAGTVWRMNFCRDLAEINGKNRNVEQWTSWSPTKNHFTDTSFFGYVEFGGNSPAVQLSGFGDPLNGLINVNGTVNIPQTENIKLSSTIKVLDTGKILVEKDMLLSSKGEKRFSLEELVKISRTTDLVLEFSASDRNNTQRYIYSKIPFTCTSAFDVKVIPVYAKGFVDIELDTGRVSGICKNDRISVSIEGTEISGEKIILTPGEKIKFRFDISKLKTGDYIVKSYVANQNKKVIVSSAVSLKIPEKPEWLDNTIGISEKVPAPWVPVKTNGKNISVTDRKYVLADNGLPEQITVFDTNIFAGKPSVNFIINGKPADIVFEPIQNTSAKDTESSYVIKGDAGNFNFTGTLCTEYDGFSLLKFAVTPEKPLEIDAIYMDFPFNKDIAMYVRAFTYLPTYKNYSASLYEGTSNAKKVDIGGKWIYNPGWIWTEDFINTIWLGNDKIGFALATESDENIKGKKHIEFIKKDNTTIMRVHLVSSPIMLDKSVKYEYAWQATPVKPETKDPKKWHASYYANWPEDFSKRLYVGAQYGLISLSYPKLKIPVKSILTNAHKYGAKVVPDFYLSAAQFNTPEQKLFGHEWEITPRQSWSNMGIASASSSHLDFLLHTAKCYVEKFGFDGVYLDVSQPVASDNPYHDAGYTDENGRKHPTAVIWKLRELYKRLYTYLHTNGKDGVVFAHTAPMPGIVGFVDVVTAGEEWGAERENFYKRLSPDMFRTKEMHIQYGVPHTFYSFHQYSWRVNNPVPLEEILMMTLPHRVLPTIGDRNGGKEIIPVWDLMDKWITSSDFIPYWSPESPAKTNSESVLASVYNKESEKQALMIVSNWGYDAAEANISVDFAPADASQIKMTEVYPGNGIIPVNNNSVSFPLKARGLKIIRIDY
;
A
#
# COMPACT_ATOMS: atom_id res chain seq x y z
N MET A 1 38.33 -10.94 -23.32
CA MET A 1 36.96 -10.66 -23.83
C MET A 1 36.25 -11.85 -24.50
N ARG A 2 36.86 -12.64 -25.40
CA ARG A 2 36.19 -13.80 -26.05
C ARG A 2 35.84 -14.98 -25.11
N LYS A 3 36.51 -15.17 -23.96
CA LYS A 3 36.13 -16.17 -22.94
C LYS A 3 34.94 -15.73 -22.04
N LYS A 4 34.70 -14.42 -21.86
CA LYS A 4 33.49 -13.89 -21.17
C LYS A 4 32.21 -14.07 -22.02
N PHE A 5 32.33 -14.15 -23.35
CA PHE A 5 31.22 -14.37 -24.28
C PHE A 5 30.68 -15.82 -24.31
N LYS A 6 31.51 -16.82 -23.94
CA LYS A 6 31.06 -18.22 -23.87
C LYS A 6 30.36 -18.57 -22.55
N TYR A 7 30.62 -17.82 -21.48
CA TYR A 7 29.97 -18.01 -20.17
C TYR A 7 28.57 -17.35 -20.09
N LEU A 8 28.33 -16.28 -20.88
CA LEU A 8 27.02 -15.60 -21.01
C LEU A 8 26.00 -16.39 -21.85
N LYS A 9 26.43 -17.25 -22.79
CA LYS A 9 25.52 -18.09 -23.60
C LYS A 9 24.84 -19.22 -22.82
N LYS A 10 25.35 -19.63 -21.64
CA LYS A 10 24.70 -20.67 -20.80
C LYS A 10 23.73 -20.12 -19.74
N LYS A 11 23.80 -18.82 -19.38
CA LYS A 11 22.79 -18.15 -18.52
C LYS A 11 21.62 -17.54 -19.31
N ALA A 12 21.78 -17.31 -20.62
CA ALA A 12 20.69 -16.86 -21.51
C ALA A 12 19.63 -17.94 -21.79
N VAL A 13 19.85 -19.20 -21.39
CA VAL A 13 18.89 -20.31 -21.59
C VAL A 13 18.04 -20.60 -20.35
N ILE A 14 18.37 -20.02 -19.18
CA ILE A 14 17.58 -20.21 -17.94
C ILE A 14 16.84 -18.92 -17.52
N LEU A 15 17.26 -17.74 -18.00
CA LEU A 15 16.54 -16.48 -17.76
C LEU A 15 15.40 -16.20 -18.78
N VAL A 16 15.32 -16.96 -19.87
CA VAL A 16 14.20 -16.91 -20.85
C VAL A 16 12.96 -17.67 -20.35
N VAL A 17 13.07 -18.40 -19.23
CA VAL A 17 11.97 -19.20 -18.64
C VAL A 17 11.21 -18.47 -17.51
N MET A 18 11.64 -17.29 -17.07
CA MET A 18 10.95 -16.51 -16.01
C MET A 18 10.55 -15.07 -16.36
N LEU A 19 10.68 -14.65 -17.61
CA LEU A 19 10.18 -13.35 -18.11
C LEU A 19 9.16 -13.48 -19.27
N THR A 20 8.51 -14.65 -19.36
CA THR A 20 7.35 -14.92 -20.22
C THR A 20 6.11 -15.31 -19.39
N ALA A 21 5.95 -14.70 -18.21
CA ALA A 21 4.82 -14.96 -17.31
C ALA A 21 3.97 -13.72 -16.94
N VAL A 22 4.18 -12.55 -17.56
CA VAL A 22 3.31 -11.37 -17.39
C VAL A 22 2.86 -10.78 -18.74
N SER A 23 2.72 -11.65 -19.75
CA SER A 23 1.90 -11.40 -20.93
C SER A 23 1.01 -12.63 -21.21
N ALA A 24 0.54 -13.27 -20.12
CA ALA A 24 -0.32 -14.44 -20.15
C ALA A 24 -1.76 -14.08 -19.72
N PHE A 25 -2.37 -13.15 -20.46
CA PHE A 25 -3.78 -13.26 -20.82
C PHE A 25 -3.92 -13.04 -22.33
N GLY A 26 -3.00 -13.61 -23.11
CA GLY A 26 -3.35 -14.02 -24.46
C GLY A 26 -4.29 -15.20 -24.35
N MET A 27 -5.61 -14.96 -24.31
CA MET A 27 -6.55 -16.03 -24.66
C MET A 27 -6.07 -16.65 -25.97
N PRO A 28 -6.02 -17.98 -26.12
CA PRO A 28 -5.74 -18.57 -27.41
C PRO A 28 -6.76 -17.99 -28.38
N LYS A 29 -6.28 -17.26 -29.41
CA LYS A 29 -7.13 -16.49 -30.32
C LYS A 29 -8.21 -17.43 -30.86
N ASN A 30 -9.45 -17.25 -30.41
CA ASN A 30 -10.56 -18.03 -30.91
C ASN A 30 -10.66 -17.78 -32.42
N LEU A 31 -10.62 -18.85 -33.21
CA LEU A 31 -10.71 -18.75 -34.67
C LEU A 31 -12.14 -18.43 -35.14
N LEU A 32 -13.14 -18.59 -34.26
CA LEU A 32 -14.54 -18.29 -34.55
C LEU A 32 -14.84 -16.81 -34.31
N LYS A 33 -15.47 -16.19 -35.32
CA LYS A 33 -16.15 -14.90 -35.18
C LYS A 33 -17.56 -15.14 -34.64
N ASN A 34 -18.09 -14.20 -33.86
CA ASN A 34 -19.43 -14.30 -33.27
C ASN A 34 -19.64 -15.63 -32.52
N ALA A 35 -18.69 -15.97 -31.66
CA ALA A 35 -18.64 -17.18 -30.84
C ALA A 35 -19.84 -17.34 -29.90
N GLY A 36 -20.31 -16.24 -29.30
CA GLY A 36 -21.49 -16.18 -28.44
C GLY A 36 -22.79 -15.86 -29.18
N PHE A 37 -22.81 -15.96 -30.51
CA PHE A 37 -24.04 -15.80 -31.32
C PHE A 37 -24.77 -14.45 -31.24
N GLU A 38 -24.15 -13.43 -30.62
CA GLU A 38 -24.71 -12.10 -30.33
C GLU A 38 -25.07 -11.28 -31.58
N GLU A 39 -24.31 -11.41 -32.65
CA GLU A 39 -24.59 -10.72 -33.91
C GLU A 39 -25.56 -11.54 -34.76
N GLN A 40 -26.70 -10.97 -35.18
CA GLN A 40 -27.66 -11.65 -36.06
C GLN A 40 -27.47 -11.26 -37.53
N SER A 41 -27.59 -12.23 -38.44
CA SER A 41 -27.56 -11.94 -39.87
C SER A 41 -28.91 -11.37 -40.34
N PRO A 42 -28.96 -10.14 -40.88
CA PRO A 42 -30.21 -9.50 -41.34
C PRO A 42 -30.88 -10.23 -42.51
N LYS A 43 -30.19 -11.18 -43.16
CA LYS A 43 -30.72 -11.98 -44.28
C LYS A 43 -31.30 -13.34 -43.88
N THR A 44 -30.83 -13.95 -42.79
CA THR A 44 -31.15 -15.36 -42.49
C THR A 44 -31.80 -15.59 -41.12
N ASN A 45 -32.02 -14.52 -40.34
CA ASN A 45 -32.56 -14.58 -38.97
C ASN A 45 -31.88 -15.68 -38.12
N PHE A 46 -30.55 -15.74 -38.22
CA PHE A 46 -29.65 -16.70 -37.59
C PHE A 46 -28.32 -15.99 -37.29
N PRO A 47 -27.50 -16.41 -36.30
CA PRO A 47 -26.28 -15.69 -35.94
C PRO A 47 -25.36 -15.45 -37.16
N ALA A 48 -24.84 -14.23 -37.28
CA ALA A 48 -23.86 -13.85 -38.29
C ALA A 48 -22.66 -14.81 -38.23
N PHE A 49 -22.10 -15.13 -39.39
CA PHE A 49 -21.06 -16.17 -39.56
C PHE A 49 -21.50 -17.62 -39.30
N TRP A 50 -22.75 -17.87 -38.91
CA TRP A 50 -23.31 -19.22 -38.77
C TRP A 50 -24.44 -19.48 -39.76
N ALA A 51 -24.60 -20.73 -40.19
CA ALA A 51 -25.67 -21.19 -41.07
C ALA A 51 -26.27 -22.49 -40.54
N LYS A 52 -27.60 -22.59 -40.61
CA LYS A 52 -28.31 -23.87 -40.53
C LYS A 52 -27.90 -24.69 -41.77
N SER A 53 -27.62 -25.98 -41.59
CA SER A 53 -27.30 -26.85 -42.71
C SER A 53 -28.58 -27.20 -43.49
N SER A 54 -28.59 -26.97 -44.80
CA SER A 54 -29.74 -27.31 -45.66
C SER A 54 -29.96 -28.82 -45.81
N ALA A 55 -28.97 -29.65 -45.47
CA ALA A 55 -29.04 -31.10 -45.55
C ALA A 55 -29.70 -31.76 -44.33
N TYR A 56 -29.91 -31.02 -43.23
CA TYR A 56 -30.33 -31.54 -41.93
C TYR A 56 -31.57 -30.78 -41.45
N LYS A 57 -32.67 -31.50 -41.20
CA LYS A 57 -33.97 -30.90 -40.82
C LYS A 57 -34.12 -30.92 -39.30
N GLY A 58 -33.97 -29.76 -38.67
CA GLY A 58 -34.28 -29.52 -37.25
C GLY A 58 -34.72 -28.07 -37.00
N ASP A 59 -35.30 -27.82 -35.84
CA ASP A 59 -35.80 -26.49 -35.48
C ASP A 59 -34.71 -25.71 -34.74
N PHE A 60 -34.48 -24.48 -35.20
CA PHE A 60 -33.42 -23.60 -34.69
C PHE A 60 -34.04 -22.29 -34.23
N THR A 61 -33.93 -22.03 -32.94
CA THR A 61 -34.46 -20.81 -32.30
C THR A 61 -33.28 -20.03 -31.72
N ILE A 62 -33.20 -18.74 -32.04
CA ILE A 62 -32.29 -17.84 -31.33
C ILE A 62 -33.02 -17.39 -30.07
N ILE A 63 -32.43 -17.69 -28.93
CA ILE A 63 -32.87 -17.16 -27.65
C ILE A 63 -32.22 -15.79 -27.51
N SER A 64 -33.02 -14.73 -27.37
CA SER A 64 -32.56 -13.34 -27.17
C SER A 64 -32.87 -12.86 -25.76
N ASP A 65 -32.53 -13.70 -24.77
CA ASP A 65 -32.74 -13.45 -23.35
C ASP A 65 -31.44 -13.74 -22.60
N ALA A 66 -30.88 -12.70 -21.97
CA ALA A 66 -29.66 -12.80 -21.17
C ALA A 66 -29.82 -13.70 -19.93
N LEU A 67 -31.04 -13.98 -19.49
CA LEU A 67 -31.34 -14.95 -18.42
C LEU A 67 -31.23 -16.40 -18.91
N GLU A 68 -31.42 -16.64 -20.21
CA GLU A 68 -31.36 -17.98 -20.78
C GLU A 68 -30.03 -18.30 -21.46
N ALA A 69 -29.28 -17.28 -21.93
CA ALA A 69 -27.93 -17.41 -22.49
C ALA A 69 -26.86 -17.70 -21.39
N TYR A 70 -25.70 -18.23 -21.78
CA TYR A 70 -24.59 -18.45 -20.84
C TYR A 70 -23.82 -17.15 -20.61
N ARG A 71 -23.55 -16.41 -21.69
CA ARG A 71 -22.83 -15.14 -21.64
C ARG A 71 -23.22 -14.23 -22.79
N GLY A 72 -23.81 -13.09 -22.46
CA GLY A 72 -24.32 -12.15 -23.45
C GLY A 72 -25.84 -12.14 -23.45
N SER A 73 -26.45 -11.99 -24.62
CA SER A 73 -27.90 -11.91 -24.80
C SER A 73 -28.44 -12.94 -25.78
N CYS A 74 -27.59 -13.69 -26.47
CA CYS A 74 -27.99 -14.66 -27.47
C CYS A 74 -27.51 -16.08 -27.15
N ALA A 75 -28.37 -17.06 -27.39
CA ALA A 75 -27.97 -18.47 -27.46
C ALA A 75 -28.71 -19.17 -28.61
N VAL A 76 -28.15 -20.26 -29.13
CA VAL A 76 -28.79 -21.06 -30.18
C VAL A 76 -29.44 -22.28 -29.55
N LYS A 77 -30.77 -22.34 -29.54
CA LYS A 77 -31.54 -23.54 -29.21
C LYS A 77 -31.74 -24.38 -30.47
N VAL A 78 -31.44 -25.67 -30.37
CA VAL A 78 -31.63 -26.66 -31.45
C VAL A 78 -32.49 -27.80 -30.93
N GLU A 79 -33.57 -28.09 -31.66
CA GLU A 79 -34.52 -29.16 -31.35
C GLU A 79 -34.50 -30.21 -32.46
N SER A 80 -34.25 -31.47 -32.08
CA SER A 80 -34.19 -32.61 -33.01
C SER A 80 -35.15 -33.73 -32.57
N SER A 81 -36.14 -34.01 -33.42
CA SER A 81 -37.16 -35.05 -33.22
C SER A 81 -36.74 -36.44 -33.74
N GLY A 82 -35.44 -36.78 -33.67
CA GLY A 82 -34.88 -38.05 -34.15
C GLY A 82 -34.33 -38.04 -35.59
N LYS A 83 -34.22 -36.87 -36.22
CA LYS A 83 -33.43 -36.65 -37.44
C LYS A 83 -32.32 -35.65 -37.13
N ASP A 84 -31.11 -35.86 -37.66
CA ASP A 84 -29.98 -34.96 -37.43
C ASP A 84 -30.34 -33.50 -37.73
N ALA A 85 -30.06 -32.61 -36.77
CA ALA A 85 -30.11 -31.17 -36.93
C ALA A 85 -28.68 -30.62 -36.81
N ALA A 86 -28.23 -29.79 -37.75
CA ALA A 86 -26.90 -29.22 -37.69
C ALA A 86 -26.82 -27.76 -38.10
N PHE A 87 -25.97 -27.00 -37.40
CA PHE A 87 -25.55 -25.68 -37.81
C PHE A 87 -24.03 -25.60 -37.85
N ARG A 88 -23.51 -24.80 -38.79
CA ARG A 88 -22.08 -24.72 -39.08
C ARG A 88 -21.59 -23.29 -39.18
N PHE A 89 -20.32 -23.10 -38.92
CA PHE A 89 -19.62 -21.86 -39.21
C PHE A 89 -19.46 -21.70 -40.73
N LYS A 90 -19.72 -20.50 -41.24
CA LYS A 90 -19.77 -20.19 -42.68
C LYS A 90 -18.37 -19.98 -43.27
N ASP A 91 -17.44 -19.45 -42.50
CA ASP A 91 -16.09 -19.18 -43.00
C ASP A 91 -15.24 -20.44 -42.95
N GLU A 92 -14.43 -20.64 -44.00
CA GLU A 92 -13.43 -21.69 -44.09
C GLU A 92 -12.19 -21.33 -43.27
N LEU A 93 -11.92 -22.07 -42.19
CA LEU A 93 -10.71 -21.95 -41.40
C LEU A 93 -9.56 -22.71 -42.06
N ARG A 94 -8.32 -22.21 -41.96
CA ARG A 94 -7.13 -22.84 -42.55
C ARG A 94 -6.03 -23.05 -41.51
N LEU A 95 -5.33 -24.16 -41.62
CA LEU A 95 -4.10 -24.44 -40.86
C LEU A 95 -2.92 -24.54 -41.81
N ASN A 96 -1.79 -23.94 -41.43
CA ASN A 96 -0.58 -23.93 -42.26
C ASN A 96 0.24 -25.22 -42.17
N LYS A 97 -0.09 -26.14 -41.24
CA LYS A 97 0.51 -27.47 -41.06
C LYS A 97 -0.43 -28.37 -40.24
N LYS A 98 -0.25 -29.70 -40.28
CA LYS A 98 -1.05 -30.66 -39.49
C LYS A 98 -0.93 -30.30 -38.01
N ARG A 99 -2.02 -29.82 -37.40
CA ARG A 99 -2.06 -29.49 -35.97
C ARG A 99 -3.31 -30.07 -35.33
N LYS A 100 -3.18 -30.35 -34.03
CA LYS A 100 -4.31 -30.64 -33.16
C LYS A 100 -5.03 -29.32 -32.85
N ILE A 101 -6.35 -29.32 -32.91
CA ILE A 101 -7.20 -28.22 -32.49
C ILE A 101 -8.04 -28.67 -31.31
N THR A 102 -8.47 -27.69 -30.53
CA THR A 102 -9.51 -27.84 -29.52
C THR A 102 -10.75 -27.08 -30.00
N VAL A 103 -11.90 -27.75 -30.00
CA VAL A 103 -13.21 -27.13 -30.22
C VAL A 103 -13.99 -27.19 -28.92
N SER A 104 -14.47 -26.06 -28.42
CA SER A 104 -15.29 -26.01 -27.20
C SER A 104 -16.60 -25.26 -27.42
N VAL A 105 -17.62 -25.57 -26.64
CA VAL A 105 -18.90 -24.84 -26.62
C VAL A 105 -19.55 -25.00 -25.25
N TRP A 106 -20.28 -24.00 -24.78
CA TRP A 106 -21.17 -24.15 -23.64
C TRP A 106 -22.50 -24.71 -24.12
N ALA A 107 -23.01 -25.74 -23.44
CA ALA A 107 -24.30 -26.34 -23.74
C ALA A 107 -25.13 -26.66 -22.50
N LYS A 108 -26.47 -26.58 -22.63
CA LYS A 108 -27.47 -27.04 -21.65
C LYS A 108 -28.66 -27.68 -22.38
N GLY A 109 -29.53 -28.37 -21.65
CA GLY A 109 -30.75 -29.02 -22.16
C GLY A 109 -30.80 -30.53 -21.89
N ASN A 110 -31.62 -31.22 -22.67
CA ASN A 110 -31.85 -32.66 -22.62
C ASN A 110 -31.78 -33.24 -24.04
N GLY A 111 -30.61 -33.76 -24.40
CA GLY A 111 -30.31 -34.24 -25.74
C GLY A 111 -28.83 -34.58 -25.90
N ASN A 112 -28.40 -34.78 -27.15
CA ASN A 112 -27.00 -35.07 -27.42
C ASN A 112 -26.52 -34.47 -28.74
N PHE A 113 -25.23 -34.16 -28.78
CA PHE A 113 -24.61 -33.56 -29.95
C PHE A 113 -23.20 -34.08 -30.21
N SER A 114 -22.73 -33.90 -31.44
CA SER A 114 -21.35 -34.18 -31.85
C SER A 114 -20.79 -33.01 -32.65
N VAL A 115 -19.48 -32.82 -32.59
CA VAL A 115 -18.80 -31.77 -33.35
C VAL A 115 -18.20 -32.36 -34.61
N TYR A 116 -18.47 -31.72 -35.74
CA TYR A 116 -17.89 -32.03 -37.04
C TYR A 116 -16.97 -30.89 -37.47
N CYS A 117 -15.88 -31.22 -38.13
CA CYS A 117 -15.11 -30.29 -38.94
C CYS A 117 -15.18 -30.79 -40.38
N TYR A 118 -15.99 -30.11 -41.20
CA TYR A 118 -16.11 -30.39 -42.63
C TYR A 118 -14.87 -29.89 -43.36
N LEU A 119 -14.24 -30.75 -44.16
CA LEU A 119 -12.99 -30.49 -44.85
C LEU A 119 -13.27 -30.12 -46.31
N TYR A 120 -12.61 -29.06 -46.79
CA TYR A 120 -12.76 -28.55 -48.15
C TYR A 120 -11.40 -28.38 -48.83
N GLY A 121 -11.37 -28.65 -50.14
CA GLY A 121 -10.26 -28.32 -51.05
C GLY A 121 -10.48 -26.96 -51.72
N LYS A 122 -9.95 -26.77 -52.93
CA LYS A 122 -10.12 -25.57 -53.78
C LYS A 122 -11.57 -25.38 -54.31
N ARG A 123 -12.58 -25.72 -53.48
CA ARG A 123 -14.06 -25.66 -53.62
C ARG A 123 -14.79 -27.01 -53.53
N ASP A 124 -14.08 -28.12 -53.39
CA ASP A 124 -14.69 -29.45 -53.26
C ASP A 124 -14.78 -29.90 -51.80
N PHE A 125 -15.92 -30.49 -51.40
CA PHE A 125 -16.04 -31.16 -50.11
C PHE A 125 -15.23 -32.46 -50.13
N LEU A 126 -14.25 -32.56 -49.23
CA LEU A 126 -13.32 -33.69 -49.18
C LEU A 126 -13.78 -34.76 -48.18
N GLY A 127 -14.41 -34.35 -47.08
CA GLY A 127 -14.85 -35.26 -46.02
C GLY A 127 -15.06 -34.54 -44.69
N SER A 128 -15.10 -35.27 -43.58
CA SER A 128 -15.25 -34.66 -42.25
C SER A 128 -14.48 -35.41 -41.17
N VAL A 129 -13.92 -34.68 -40.21
CA VAL A 129 -13.48 -35.23 -38.92
C VAL A 129 -14.57 -34.98 -37.90
N LYS A 130 -14.97 -35.98 -37.12
CA LYS A 130 -16.02 -35.84 -36.11
C LYS A 130 -15.59 -36.35 -34.74
N THR A 131 -16.22 -35.83 -33.69
CA THR A 131 -16.07 -36.32 -32.32
C THR A 131 -17.02 -37.49 -32.05
N GLU A 132 -16.80 -38.16 -30.93
CA GLU A 132 -17.84 -38.98 -30.31
C GLU A 132 -19.04 -38.11 -29.87
N LEU A 133 -20.15 -38.78 -29.57
CA LEU A 133 -21.40 -38.16 -29.15
C LEU A 133 -21.29 -37.69 -27.69
N ALA A 134 -21.65 -36.44 -27.42
CA ALA A 134 -21.70 -35.85 -26.09
C ALA A 134 -23.15 -35.75 -25.60
N GLU A 135 -23.43 -36.34 -24.44
CA GLU A 135 -24.71 -36.25 -23.75
C GLU A 135 -24.85 -34.92 -22.98
N VAL A 136 -26.02 -34.29 -23.11
CA VAL A 136 -26.41 -33.04 -22.44
C VAL A 136 -27.68 -33.34 -21.66
N ASN A 137 -27.54 -33.50 -20.34
CA ASN A 137 -28.63 -33.84 -19.41
C ASN A 137 -28.60 -32.88 -18.20
N SER A 138 -28.70 -31.58 -18.48
CA SER A 138 -28.57 -30.53 -17.46
C SER A 138 -29.22 -29.24 -17.93
N ASP A 139 -30.09 -28.65 -17.12
CA ASP A 139 -30.65 -27.31 -17.36
C ASP A 139 -29.65 -26.19 -17.03
N GLN A 140 -28.53 -26.52 -16.40
CA GLN A 140 -27.39 -25.62 -16.16
C GLN A 140 -26.38 -25.70 -17.32
N TRP A 141 -25.79 -24.56 -17.69
CA TRP A 141 -24.75 -24.48 -18.71
C TRP A 141 -23.48 -25.20 -18.31
N LYS A 142 -22.99 -26.09 -19.18
CA LYS A 142 -21.74 -26.82 -19.01
C LYS A 142 -20.84 -26.65 -20.22
N LYS A 143 -19.54 -26.46 -20.00
CA LYS A 143 -18.56 -26.42 -21.08
C LYS A 143 -18.26 -27.83 -21.58
N TYR A 144 -18.36 -28.03 -22.89
CA TYR A 144 -17.92 -29.22 -23.60
C TYR A 144 -16.70 -28.89 -24.45
N GLU A 145 -15.68 -29.71 -24.38
CA GLU A 145 -14.40 -29.47 -25.06
C GLU A 145 -13.89 -30.74 -25.73
N PHE A 146 -13.52 -30.61 -27.00
CA PHE A 146 -13.14 -31.73 -27.86
C PHE A 146 -11.81 -31.45 -28.52
N SER A 147 -10.97 -32.47 -28.56
CA SER A 147 -9.64 -32.42 -29.15
C SER A 147 -9.63 -33.23 -30.44
N MET A 148 -9.32 -32.61 -31.59
CA MET A 148 -9.26 -33.31 -32.88
C MET A 148 -8.07 -32.86 -33.72
N THR A 149 -7.60 -33.71 -34.63
CA THR A 149 -6.49 -33.38 -35.53
C THR A 149 -7.02 -33.10 -36.92
N ILE A 150 -6.76 -31.90 -37.44
CA ILE A 150 -7.14 -31.55 -38.81
C ILE A 150 -5.99 -31.92 -39.75
N PRO A 151 -6.23 -32.77 -40.77
CA PRO A 151 -5.22 -33.12 -41.75
C PRO A 151 -4.93 -31.94 -42.69
N VAL A 152 -3.71 -31.86 -43.24
CA VAL A 152 -3.35 -30.85 -44.27
C VAL A 152 -3.38 -31.40 -45.69
N GLU A 153 -3.56 -32.71 -45.81
CA GLU A 153 -3.75 -33.46 -47.05
C GLU A 153 -4.88 -34.47 -46.82
N TYR A 154 -5.78 -34.63 -47.79
CA TYR A 154 -6.94 -35.53 -47.66
C TYR A 154 -7.27 -36.22 -48.99
N GLY A 155 -7.68 -37.49 -48.93
CA GLY A 155 -8.06 -38.30 -50.10
C GLY A 155 -6.88 -38.98 -50.83
N THR A 156 -7.20 -39.69 -51.91
CA THR A 156 -6.24 -40.35 -52.82
C THR A 156 -6.63 -40.03 -54.27
N PRO A 157 -5.79 -39.31 -55.06
CA PRO A 157 -4.51 -38.70 -54.67
C PRO A 157 -4.70 -37.50 -53.71
N PRO A 158 -3.71 -37.20 -52.86
CA PRO A 158 -3.86 -36.23 -51.78
C PRO A 158 -4.03 -34.78 -52.27
N VAL A 159 -5.13 -34.13 -51.84
CA VAL A 159 -5.34 -32.69 -52.07
C VAL A 159 -4.56 -31.89 -51.03
N LYS A 160 -3.53 -31.16 -51.46
CA LYS A 160 -2.76 -30.25 -50.59
C LYS A 160 -3.52 -28.94 -50.39
N THR A 161 -3.61 -28.44 -49.16
CA THR A 161 -4.37 -27.24 -48.70
C THR A 161 -5.85 -27.47 -48.33
N VAL A 162 -6.07 -28.21 -47.23
CA VAL A 162 -7.39 -28.44 -46.65
C VAL A 162 -7.83 -27.25 -45.78
N SER A 163 -8.97 -26.64 -46.09
CA SER A 163 -9.70 -25.76 -45.17
C SER A 163 -10.77 -26.55 -44.42
N PHE A 164 -11.26 -26.02 -43.29
CA PHE A 164 -12.29 -26.68 -42.51
C PHE A 164 -13.33 -25.74 -41.91
N CYS A 165 -14.56 -26.23 -41.74
CA CYS A 165 -15.66 -25.51 -41.09
C CYS A 165 -16.22 -26.34 -39.93
N PRO A 166 -16.16 -25.84 -38.68
CA PRO A 166 -16.77 -26.52 -37.55
C PRO A 166 -18.30 -26.46 -37.60
N ALA A 167 -18.94 -27.55 -37.19
CA ALA A 167 -20.39 -27.72 -37.16
C ALA A 167 -20.81 -28.52 -35.93
N PHE A 168 -21.97 -28.17 -35.37
CA PHE A 168 -22.57 -28.88 -34.24
C PHE A 168 -23.78 -29.66 -34.74
N HIS A 169 -23.75 -30.98 -34.55
CA HIS A 169 -24.81 -31.90 -34.95
C HIS A 169 -25.56 -32.39 -33.73
N VAL A 170 -26.79 -31.94 -33.55
CA VAL A 170 -27.73 -32.45 -32.55
C VAL A 170 -28.47 -33.66 -33.14
N ARG A 171 -28.34 -34.81 -32.47
CA ARG A 171 -28.87 -36.09 -32.97
C ARG A 171 -30.24 -36.42 -32.40
N LYS A 172 -30.48 -36.01 -31.14
CA LYS A 172 -31.74 -36.19 -30.43
C LYS A 172 -31.89 -35.13 -29.35
N GLY A 173 -33.11 -34.67 -29.13
CA GLY A 173 -33.48 -33.84 -27.99
C GLY A 173 -33.29 -32.34 -28.25
N THR A 174 -33.27 -31.58 -27.15
CA THR A 174 -33.18 -30.12 -27.15
C THR A 174 -31.86 -29.70 -26.53
N VAL A 175 -31.01 -29.02 -27.30
CA VAL A 175 -29.70 -28.54 -26.83
C VAL A 175 -29.56 -27.06 -27.13
N TYR A 176 -29.19 -26.29 -26.12
CA TYR A 176 -28.82 -24.88 -26.23
C TYR A 176 -27.31 -24.77 -26.35
N PHE A 177 -26.81 -23.86 -27.19
CA PHE A 177 -25.39 -23.61 -27.40
C PHE A 177 -25.06 -22.13 -27.20
N ASP A 178 -23.92 -21.87 -26.57
CA ASP A 178 -23.35 -20.54 -26.39
C ASP A 178 -21.80 -20.61 -26.32
N GLU A 179 -21.11 -19.50 -26.58
CA GLU A 179 -19.66 -19.34 -26.42
C GLU A 179 -18.82 -20.46 -27.11
N ALA A 180 -19.04 -20.65 -28.41
CA ALA A 180 -18.28 -21.61 -29.21
C ALA A 180 -16.85 -21.12 -29.49
N ALA A 181 -15.86 -22.00 -29.37
CA ALA A 181 -14.47 -21.68 -29.66
C ALA A 181 -13.75 -22.77 -30.46
N VAL A 182 -12.84 -22.33 -31.34
CA VAL A 182 -11.82 -23.19 -31.96
C VAL A 182 -10.44 -22.60 -31.69
N GLN A 183 -9.54 -23.42 -31.16
CA GLN A 183 -8.19 -23.03 -30.77
C GLN A 183 -7.18 -24.05 -31.30
N VAL A 184 -5.98 -23.58 -31.64
CA VAL A 184 -4.89 -24.45 -32.12
C VAL A 184 -4.04 -24.89 -30.91
N VAL A 185 -3.74 -26.19 -30.82
CA VAL A 185 -2.88 -26.75 -29.77
C VAL A 185 -1.42 -26.70 -30.23
N ASP A 186 -0.65 -25.79 -29.67
CA ASP A 186 0.74 -25.58 -30.05
C ASP A 186 1.71 -26.38 -29.17
N LYS A 187 2.42 -27.35 -29.76
CA LYS A 187 3.72 -27.82 -29.26
C LYS A 187 4.83 -27.18 -30.10
N ASP A 188 5.71 -26.48 -29.40
CA ASP A 188 7.03 -25.96 -29.78
C ASP A 188 7.15 -24.92 -30.91
N LYS A 189 7.82 -23.82 -30.55
CA LYS A 189 8.20 -22.66 -31.38
C LYS A 189 9.13 -23.03 -32.54
N LYS A 190 8.98 -22.31 -33.66
CA LYS A 190 10.07 -21.61 -34.37
C LYS A 190 9.48 -20.74 -35.50
N GLU A 191 9.75 -19.44 -35.42
CA GLU A 191 9.59 -18.49 -36.52
C GLU A 191 10.82 -18.58 -37.45
N THR A 192 10.59 -18.47 -38.75
CA THR A 192 11.60 -18.10 -39.74
C THR A 192 11.01 -17.11 -40.72
N ALA A 193 11.78 -16.06 -40.98
CA ALA A 193 11.50 -14.93 -41.85
C ALA A 193 11.84 -15.21 -43.33
N ASP A 194 11.27 -14.42 -44.23
CA ASP A 194 11.84 -13.79 -45.46
C ASP A 194 10.69 -13.46 -46.42
N GLN A 195 10.43 -12.21 -46.83
CA GLN A 195 11.12 -11.22 -47.67
C GLN A 195 10.34 -10.98 -48.99
N GLN A 196 9.96 -9.71 -49.18
CA GLN A 196 9.79 -8.91 -50.41
C GLN A 196 8.93 -9.40 -51.59
N THR A 197 8.02 -8.54 -52.06
CA THR A 197 8.11 -7.89 -53.40
C THR A 197 7.07 -6.77 -53.55
N ASN A 198 7.43 -5.76 -54.34
CA ASN A 198 6.79 -4.46 -54.53
C ASN A 198 5.34 -4.49 -55.03
N THR A 199 4.46 -3.70 -54.39
CA THR A 199 3.56 -2.72 -55.04
C THR A 199 2.77 -1.96 -53.96
N ILE A 200 2.93 -0.64 -53.92
CA ILE A 200 2.22 0.25 -52.98
C ILE A 200 0.72 0.24 -53.29
N LYS A 201 -0.12 -0.08 -52.29
CA LYS A 201 -1.59 0.12 -52.32
C LYS A 201 -2.08 0.64 -50.94
N PRO A 202 -3.13 1.47 -50.93
CA PRO A 202 -3.46 2.41 -49.85
C PRO A 202 -3.95 1.71 -48.57
N THR A 203 -3.04 1.56 -47.60
CA THR A 203 -3.35 1.35 -46.19
C THR A 203 -2.59 2.41 -45.38
N GLU A 204 -2.96 3.67 -45.56
CA GLU A 204 -2.57 4.75 -44.66
C GLU A 204 -3.83 5.21 -43.91
N LEU A 205 -3.81 5.13 -42.57
CA LEU A 205 -4.45 6.03 -41.60
C LEU A 205 -4.62 5.34 -40.22
N LEU A 206 -3.57 5.35 -39.37
CA LEU A 206 -3.68 4.98 -37.94
C LEU A 206 -2.85 5.83 -36.96
N SER A 207 -2.15 6.88 -37.42
CA SER A 207 -1.48 7.86 -36.54
C SER A 207 -2.33 9.14 -36.41
N PRO A 208 -2.28 9.86 -35.27
CA PRO A 208 -2.99 11.12 -35.12
C PRO A 208 -2.42 12.19 -36.06
N TYR A 209 -3.24 13.17 -36.41
CA TYR A 209 -2.92 14.20 -37.40
C TYR A 209 -3.35 15.59 -36.90
N ILE A 210 -2.54 16.61 -37.14
CA ILE A 210 -2.86 18.01 -36.88
C ILE A 210 -2.30 18.91 -37.98
N ARG A 211 -3.08 19.91 -38.42
CA ARG A 211 -2.61 21.01 -39.26
C ARG A 211 -2.28 22.23 -38.38
N ILE A 212 -1.07 22.75 -38.49
CA ILE A 212 -0.59 23.88 -37.70
C ILE A 212 -0.62 25.17 -38.54
N PRO A 213 -1.22 26.26 -38.05
CA PRO A 213 -1.26 27.54 -38.76
C PRO A 213 0.06 28.32 -38.62
N GLN A 214 0.32 29.18 -39.60
CA GLN A 214 1.37 30.20 -39.54
C GLN A 214 0.87 31.42 -38.76
N ILE A 215 1.64 31.91 -37.80
CA ILE A 215 1.30 33.07 -36.98
C ILE A 215 2.02 34.33 -37.45
N ALA A 216 1.32 35.47 -37.38
CA ALA A 216 1.87 36.78 -37.71
C ALA A 216 2.63 37.43 -36.53
N LYS A 217 2.31 37.03 -35.29
CA LYS A 217 2.93 37.56 -34.07
C LYS A 217 3.47 36.38 -33.27
N ALA A 218 4.78 36.35 -33.03
CA ALA A 218 5.43 35.35 -32.21
C ALA A 218 4.95 35.43 -30.74
N PRO A 219 4.79 34.29 -30.05
CA PRO A 219 4.58 34.26 -28.60
C PRO A 219 5.83 34.72 -27.86
N VAL A 220 5.65 35.24 -26.66
CA VAL A 220 6.71 35.60 -25.72
C VAL A 220 7.10 34.35 -24.97
N ILE A 221 8.37 33.95 -24.99
CA ILE A 221 8.84 32.74 -24.31
C ILE A 221 9.23 33.10 -22.88
N ASP A 222 8.25 33.16 -21.98
CA ASP A 222 8.45 33.48 -20.56
C ASP A 222 7.91 32.41 -19.60
N GLY A 223 7.29 31.37 -20.15
CA GLY A 223 6.75 30.22 -19.42
C GLY A 223 5.30 30.43 -18.99
N LYS A 224 4.70 31.60 -19.23
CA LYS A 224 3.29 31.90 -18.94
C LYS A 224 2.46 31.73 -20.19
N LEU A 225 1.31 31.09 -20.08
CA LEU A 225 0.36 30.99 -21.20
C LEU A 225 -0.68 32.10 -21.09
N GLU A 226 -0.37 33.27 -21.64
CA GLU A 226 -1.22 34.44 -21.54
C GLU A 226 -2.51 34.31 -22.38
N LYS A 227 -3.59 34.92 -21.89
CA LYS A 227 -4.91 34.87 -22.55
C LYS A 227 -4.81 35.58 -23.90
N ASN A 228 -4.98 34.82 -24.99
CA ASN A 228 -4.91 35.21 -26.42
C ASN A 228 -3.55 35.09 -27.11
N GLU A 229 -2.47 34.80 -26.39
CA GLU A 229 -1.15 34.65 -27.00
C GLU A 229 -1.13 33.49 -28.01
N TRP A 230 -1.61 32.33 -27.57
CA TRP A 230 -1.63 31.11 -28.35
C TRP A 230 -2.92 30.89 -29.14
N LYS A 231 -3.85 31.85 -29.20
CA LYS A 231 -5.19 31.66 -29.84
C LYS A 231 -5.15 31.32 -31.33
N ASN A 232 -4.06 31.70 -32.00
CA ASN A 232 -3.85 31.46 -33.42
C ASN A 232 -3.01 30.18 -33.66
N ALA A 233 -2.63 29.43 -32.62
CA ALA A 233 -1.91 28.18 -32.73
C ALA A 233 -2.89 26.99 -32.72
N ALA A 234 -2.51 25.87 -33.33
CA ALA A 234 -3.25 24.62 -33.14
C ALA A 234 -2.94 24.03 -31.75
N ALA A 235 -3.87 23.26 -31.17
CA ALA A 235 -3.61 22.55 -29.91
C ALA A 235 -4.13 21.12 -29.93
N ILE A 236 -3.34 20.21 -29.36
CA ILE A 236 -3.65 18.79 -29.22
C ILE A 236 -3.71 18.36 -27.75
N THR A 237 -4.46 17.30 -27.49
CA THR A 237 -4.41 16.52 -26.25
C THR A 237 -4.72 15.05 -26.60
N GLY A 238 -4.98 14.18 -25.63
CA GLY A 238 -5.30 12.76 -25.86
C GLY A 238 -4.09 11.86 -25.71
N PHE A 239 -3.21 12.22 -24.79
CA PHE A 239 -2.00 11.48 -24.47
C PHE A 239 -2.36 10.07 -24.01
N LEU A 240 -1.74 9.08 -24.63
CA LEU A 240 -1.92 7.67 -24.34
C LEU A 240 -0.77 7.16 -23.48
N THR A 241 -1.07 6.28 -22.54
CA THR A 241 -0.07 5.60 -21.72
C THR A 241 0.76 4.65 -22.59
N GLN A 242 2.08 4.82 -22.55
CA GLN A 242 3.05 4.01 -23.27
C GLN A 242 2.93 2.53 -22.87
N GLY A 243 3.08 1.60 -23.82
CA GLY A 243 2.93 0.16 -23.58
C GLY A 243 1.51 -0.35 -23.32
N VAL A 244 0.58 0.52 -22.88
CA VAL A 244 -0.84 0.19 -22.69
C VAL A 244 -1.67 0.62 -23.91
N GLY A 245 -1.37 1.79 -24.50
CA GLY A 245 -2.06 2.32 -25.67
C GLY A 245 -3.47 2.85 -25.40
N LYS A 246 -3.77 3.26 -24.16
CA LYS A 246 -5.06 3.83 -23.75
C LYS A 246 -4.89 5.23 -23.17
N LEU A 247 -5.96 6.02 -23.19
CA LEU A 247 -6.00 7.38 -22.68
C LEU A 247 -5.47 7.46 -21.25
N SER A 248 -4.47 8.31 -21.03
CA SER A 248 -3.91 8.56 -19.70
C SER A 248 -4.91 9.33 -18.83
N PRO A 249 -5.04 9.03 -17.53
CA PRO A 249 -5.83 9.86 -16.62
C PRO A 249 -5.20 11.26 -16.42
N GLN A 250 -3.90 11.41 -16.64
CA GLN A 250 -3.20 12.69 -16.64
C GLN A 250 -2.98 13.16 -18.08
N GLN A 251 -3.68 14.21 -18.48
CA GLN A 251 -3.62 14.77 -19.82
C GLN A 251 -2.72 16.00 -19.89
N SER A 252 -2.08 16.18 -21.04
CA SER A 252 -1.34 17.39 -21.38
C SER A 252 -1.95 18.04 -22.62
N ILE A 253 -1.87 19.36 -22.70
CA ILE A 253 -2.26 20.14 -23.87
C ILE A 253 -0.99 20.72 -24.49
N ILE A 254 -0.78 20.48 -25.78
CA ILE A 254 0.35 21.05 -26.54
C ILE A 254 -0.19 22.01 -27.59
N TYR A 255 0.27 23.25 -27.55
CA TYR A 255 0.04 24.25 -28.58
C TYR A 255 1.22 24.23 -29.56
N ILE A 256 0.93 24.35 -30.87
CA ILE A 256 1.93 24.24 -31.93
C ILE A 256 1.62 25.27 -33.03
N SER A 257 2.63 26.03 -33.43
CA SER A 257 2.56 26.96 -34.56
C SER A 257 3.97 27.29 -35.10
N TYR A 258 4.05 28.12 -36.14
CA TYR A 258 5.29 28.53 -36.76
C TYR A 258 5.19 29.94 -37.37
N ASP A 259 6.33 30.60 -37.57
CA ASP A 259 6.44 31.82 -38.37
C ASP A 259 7.49 31.65 -39.49
N GLU A 260 7.95 32.76 -40.07
CA GLU A 260 8.97 32.75 -41.12
C GLU A 260 10.34 32.19 -40.70
N LYS A 261 10.61 32.03 -39.41
CA LYS A 261 11.93 31.70 -38.87
C LYS A 261 11.94 30.57 -37.83
N ASN A 262 10.83 30.34 -37.13
CA ASN A 262 10.81 29.48 -35.95
C ASN A 262 9.56 28.58 -35.88
N LEU A 263 9.73 27.45 -35.20
CA LEU A 263 8.64 26.64 -34.64
C LEU A 263 8.41 27.03 -33.17
N TYR A 264 7.15 27.07 -32.77
CA TYR A 264 6.73 27.43 -31.43
C TYR A 264 5.89 26.30 -30.82
N PHE A 265 6.22 25.95 -29.58
CA PHE A 265 5.48 24.97 -28.79
C PHE A 265 5.16 25.53 -27.41
N ALA A 266 3.98 25.20 -26.91
CA ALA A 266 3.64 25.42 -25.51
C ALA A 266 3.01 24.16 -24.90
N LEU A 267 3.31 23.90 -23.64
CA LEU A 267 2.74 22.82 -22.84
C LEU A 267 1.91 23.43 -21.71
N LYS A 268 0.75 22.82 -21.46
CA LYS A 268 0.05 22.91 -20.17
C LYS A 268 -0.19 21.50 -19.64
N SER A 269 0.26 21.22 -18.41
CA SER A 269 0.13 19.89 -17.80
C SER A 269 -0.25 19.99 -16.32
N THR A 270 -1.25 19.21 -15.91
CA THR A 270 -1.61 19.03 -14.50
C THR A 270 -0.61 18.12 -13.80
N VAL A 271 -0.28 18.40 -12.55
CA VAL A 271 0.62 17.58 -11.73
C VAL A 271 -0.17 16.89 -10.62
N ILE A 272 0.05 15.58 -10.46
CA ILE A 272 -0.53 14.78 -9.36
C ILE A 272 0.60 13.98 -8.68
N GLY A 273 0.69 14.03 -7.35
CA GLY A 273 1.67 13.26 -6.56
C GLY A 273 2.90 14.05 -6.09
N LEU A 274 4.00 13.34 -5.77
CA LEU A 274 5.24 13.96 -5.30
C LEU A 274 5.96 14.69 -6.44
N PHE A 275 5.80 16.01 -6.48
CA PHE A 275 6.40 16.85 -7.50
C PHE A 275 7.87 17.17 -7.23
N LYS A 276 8.72 17.00 -8.24
CA LYS A 276 10.13 17.42 -8.23
C LYS A 276 10.43 18.19 -9.52
N LYS A 277 10.89 19.44 -9.39
CA LYS A 277 11.13 20.35 -10.53
C LYS A 277 12.28 19.93 -11.45
N GLY A 278 13.16 19.02 -11.01
CA GLY A 278 14.40 18.69 -11.72
C GLY A 278 15.52 19.68 -11.41
N THR A 279 16.49 19.81 -12.31
CA THR A 279 17.62 20.75 -12.21
C THR A 279 17.53 21.83 -13.28
N ALA A 280 17.92 23.06 -12.94
CA ALA A 280 18.01 24.16 -13.90
C ALA A 280 19.32 24.07 -14.71
N GLY A 281 19.29 24.61 -15.94
CA GLY A 281 20.45 24.69 -16.84
C GLY A 281 20.41 23.72 -18.02
N ARG A 282 21.10 24.10 -19.10
CA ARG A 282 21.27 23.29 -20.31
C ARG A 282 22.21 22.11 -20.07
N ASP A 283 21.95 20.96 -20.68
CA ASP A 283 22.79 19.75 -20.64
C ASP A 283 23.04 19.15 -19.25
N ASN A 284 22.38 19.69 -18.22
CA ASN A 284 22.52 19.29 -16.83
C ASN A 284 21.15 18.94 -16.24
N ILE A 285 20.44 18.01 -16.89
CA ILE A 285 19.13 17.55 -16.44
C ILE A 285 19.25 16.28 -15.58
N LYS A 286 18.68 16.33 -14.38
CA LYS A 286 18.29 15.13 -13.63
C LYS A 286 16.79 14.96 -13.77
N ILE A 287 16.39 13.96 -14.55
CA ILE A 287 14.98 13.67 -14.77
C ILE A 287 14.41 12.96 -13.54
N ASN A 288 14.05 13.75 -12.52
CA ASN A 288 13.59 13.28 -11.22
C ASN A 288 12.05 13.26 -11.10
N GLY A 289 11.33 12.93 -12.17
CA GLY A 289 9.86 12.81 -12.12
C GLY A 289 9.17 13.46 -13.30
N GLU A 290 9.43 14.73 -13.60
CA GLU A 290 8.68 15.49 -14.61
C GLU A 290 9.56 15.95 -15.78
N ALA A 291 9.20 15.57 -17.01
CA ALA A 291 9.79 16.13 -18.23
C ALA A 291 8.80 16.15 -19.39
N PHE A 292 9.02 17.08 -20.31
CA PHE A 292 8.30 17.19 -21.57
C PHE A 292 9.26 17.03 -22.73
N GLU A 293 8.89 16.21 -23.70
CA GLU A 293 9.69 15.93 -24.87
C GLU A 293 8.96 16.28 -26.16
N ILE A 294 9.69 16.92 -27.07
CA ILE A 294 9.27 17.18 -28.44
C ILE A 294 10.20 16.40 -29.36
N TRP A 295 9.63 15.53 -30.18
CA TRP A 295 10.35 14.78 -31.19
C TRP A 295 9.93 15.26 -32.57
N ILE A 296 10.90 15.66 -33.40
CA ILE A 296 10.66 16.21 -34.73
C ILE A 296 11.45 15.39 -35.75
N SER A 297 10.75 14.83 -36.74
CA SER A 297 11.35 14.10 -37.86
C SER A 297 10.83 14.70 -39.17
N PRO A 298 11.56 15.69 -39.74
CA PRO A 298 11.15 16.36 -40.98
C PRO A 298 11.36 15.48 -42.22
N GLN A 299 12.22 14.46 -42.12
CA GLN A 299 12.49 13.46 -43.16
C GLN A 299 12.69 12.08 -42.53
N GLU A 300 12.35 11.01 -43.27
CA GLU A 300 12.54 9.64 -42.78
C GLU A 300 14.01 9.39 -42.39
N LYS A 301 14.25 8.97 -41.14
CA LYS A 301 15.54 8.68 -40.49
C LYS A 301 16.31 9.86 -39.90
N GLN A 302 15.92 11.11 -40.15
CA GLN A 302 16.46 12.26 -39.43
C GLN A 302 15.48 12.67 -38.33
N TRP A 303 15.96 12.80 -37.08
CA TRP A 303 15.16 13.30 -35.98
C TRP A 303 15.94 14.25 -35.07
N PHE A 304 15.19 15.12 -34.41
CA PHE A 304 15.63 16.02 -33.36
C PHE A 304 14.73 15.80 -32.15
N GLN A 305 15.32 15.82 -30.96
CA GLN A 305 14.61 15.75 -29.68
C GLN A 305 14.92 17.01 -28.90
N PHE A 306 13.90 17.59 -28.31
CA PHE A 306 14.01 18.55 -27.23
C PHE A 306 13.38 17.93 -25.98
N LEU A 307 14.03 18.05 -24.83
CA LEU A 307 13.49 17.61 -23.54
C LEU A 307 13.70 18.69 -22.49
N GLY A 308 12.61 19.19 -21.88
CA GLY A 308 12.63 20.22 -20.84
C GLY A 308 12.04 19.75 -19.51
N VAL A 309 12.51 20.30 -18.40
CA VAL A 309 12.02 20.03 -17.03
C VAL A 309 11.51 21.31 -16.33
N PRO A 310 10.54 21.20 -15.39
CA PRO A 310 9.90 22.38 -14.78
C PRO A 310 10.81 23.38 -14.06
N ALA A 311 12.05 22.98 -13.70
CA ALA A 311 13.07 23.86 -13.14
C ALA A 311 13.72 24.81 -14.17
N GLY A 312 13.35 24.73 -15.45
CA GLY A 312 13.95 25.52 -16.53
C GLY A 312 15.19 24.87 -17.16
N GLY A 313 15.55 23.64 -16.75
CA GLY A 313 16.60 22.86 -17.41
C GLY A 313 16.10 22.17 -18.67
N PHE A 314 16.97 21.98 -19.66
CA PHE A 314 16.62 21.27 -20.89
C PHE A 314 17.84 20.63 -21.54
N ILE A 315 17.59 19.67 -22.44
CA ILE A 315 18.55 19.13 -23.39
C ILE A 315 17.95 19.17 -24.78
N ASP A 316 18.83 19.17 -25.77
CA ASP A 316 18.50 19.02 -27.16
C ASP A 316 19.47 18.04 -27.82
N VAL A 317 18.92 17.21 -28.70
CA VAL A 317 19.62 16.04 -29.25
C VAL A 317 19.28 15.96 -30.73
N SER A 318 20.29 15.73 -31.56
CA SER A 318 20.10 15.41 -32.98
C SER A 318 20.44 13.96 -33.26
N TYR A 319 19.86 13.41 -34.32
CA TYR A 319 20.20 12.08 -34.80
C TYR A 319 21.71 11.91 -35.13
N THR A 320 22.37 12.98 -35.58
CA THR A 320 23.77 12.91 -36.06
C THR A 320 24.80 13.07 -34.95
N ASP A 321 24.57 14.00 -34.02
CA ASP A 321 25.57 14.43 -33.05
C ASP A 321 25.14 14.14 -31.60
N ASP A 322 24.00 13.49 -31.40
CA ASP A 322 23.43 13.16 -30.09
C ASP A 322 23.33 14.43 -29.22
N ILE A 323 23.58 14.33 -27.91
CA ILE A 323 23.61 15.44 -26.96
C ILE A 323 24.69 16.50 -27.23
N LYS A 324 25.56 16.33 -28.24
CA LYS A 324 26.57 17.37 -28.59
C LYS A 324 25.99 18.45 -29.49
N TRP A 325 24.85 18.20 -30.12
CA TRP A 325 24.17 19.21 -30.91
C TRP A 325 23.49 20.21 -30.00
N ASN A 326 23.82 21.49 -30.17
CA ASN A 326 23.26 22.57 -29.37
C ASN A 326 22.64 23.66 -30.26
N GLY A 327 21.33 23.59 -30.48
CA GLY A 327 20.55 24.59 -31.19
C GLY A 327 20.37 25.89 -30.38
N ASN A 328 19.96 26.97 -31.04
CA ASN A 328 19.60 28.26 -30.42
C ASN A 328 18.16 28.23 -29.87
N ILE A 329 17.83 27.17 -29.14
CA ILE A 329 16.51 26.94 -28.55
C ILE A 329 16.34 27.85 -27.34
N LYS A 330 15.15 28.45 -27.18
CA LYS A 330 14.76 29.08 -25.91
C LYS A 330 13.67 28.27 -25.24
N TYR A 331 13.82 28.10 -23.93
CA TYR A 331 12.91 27.38 -23.07
C TYR A 331 12.61 28.22 -21.84
N ALA A 332 11.33 28.38 -21.53
CA ALA A 332 10.89 28.94 -20.27
C ALA A 332 9.78 28.06 -19.70
N SER A 333 9.71 27.96 -18.38
CA SER A 333 8.70 27.18 -17.68
C SER A 333 8.22 27.92 -16.45
N LEU A 334 6.93 27.79 -16.15
CA LEU A 334 6.34 28.32 -14.94
C LEU A 334 5.56 27.23 -14.21
N PHE A 335 5.51 27.37 -12.89
CA PHE A 335 4.76 26.49 -12.01
C PHE A 335 3.79 27.36 -11.21
N GLU A 336 2.49 27.15 -11.39
CA GLU A 336 1.44 27.96 -10.76
C GLU A 336 0.41 27.08 -10.05
N ASP A 337 -0.09 27.60 -8.93
CA ASP A 337 -1.29 27.11 -8.26
C ASP A 337 -2.49 27.87 -8.82
N SER A 338 -3.53 27.17 -9.28
CA SER A 338 -4.71 27.80 -9.87
C SER A 338 -5.58 28.55 -8.85
N GLY A 339 -5.37 28.36 -7.55
CA GLY A 339 -6.11 29.04 -6.48
C GLY A 339 -7.59 28.62 -6.36
N GLU A 340 -8.03 27.57 -7.05
CA GLU A 340 -9.42 27.09 -6.99
C GLU A 340 -9.69 26.28 -5.71
N THR A 341 -10.78 26.61 -5.02
CA THR A 341 -11.24 25.92 -3.82
C THR A 341 -12.43 25.00 -4.12
N ALA A 342 -12.47 23.82 -3.51
CA ALA A 342 -13.68 22.99 -3.46
C ALA A 342 -14.20 22.99 -2.01
N GLY A 343 -15.43 23.45 -1.79
CA GLY A 343 -16.01 23.57 -0.44
C GLY A 343 -15.26 24.57 0.47
N GLY A 344 -14.62 25.59 -0.09
CA GLY A 344 -13.87 26.60 0.68
C GLY A 344 -12.47 26.14 1.14
N ILE A 345 -12.02 24.96 0.72
CA ILE A 345 -10.67 24.44 1.00
C ILE A 345 -9.86 24.43 -0.28
N LEU A 346 -8.61 24.94 -0.20
CA LEU A 346 -7.59 24.80 -1.23
C LEU A 346 -7.31 23.30 -1.47
N THR A 347 -7.62 22.81 -2.66
CA THR A 347 -7.37 21.39 -2.99
C THR A 347 -6.05 21.24 -3.74
N PHE A 348 -5.20 20.29 -3.33
CA PHE A 348 -3.94 19.92 -4.01
C PHE A 348 -4.13 19.39 -5.46
N ASN A 349 -5.36 19.34 -5.97
CA ASN A 349 -5.72 18.74 -7.26
C ASN A 349 -5.43 19.62 -8.49
N LYS A 350 -4.84 20.81 -8.36
CA LYS A 350 -4.73 21.75 -9.50
C LYS A 350 -3.45 22.58 -9.56
N THR A 351 -2.34 22.05 -9.07
CA THR A 351 -1.04 22.62 -9.44
C THR A 351 -0.72 22.22 -10.87
N PHE A 352 -0.47 23.20 -11.73
CA PHE A 352 -0.11 22.96 -13.13
C PHE A 352 1.25 23.58 -13.42
N TRP A 353 1.91 23.04 -14.43
CA TRP A 353 3.12 23.65 -14.94
C TRP A 353 2.99 23.85 -16.44
N THR A 354 3.55 24.96 -16.87
CA THR A 354 3.55 25.42 -18.24
C THR A 354 4.98 25.50 -18.74
N ALA A 355 5.13 25.34 -20.04
CA ALA A 355 6.40 25.47 -20.71
C ALA A 355 6.20 26.06 -22.09
N GLU A 356 7.13 26.88 -22.53
CA GLU A 356 7.16 27.47 -23.85
C GLU A 356 8.53 27.24 -24.48
N VAL A 357 8.53 26.85 -25.75
CA VAL A 357 9.72 26.47 -26.50
C VAL A 357 9.68 27.15 -27.86
N VAL A 358 10.79 27.77 -28.25
CA VAL A 358 11.03 28.22 -29.63
C VAL A 358 12.23 27.48 -30.21
N ILE A 359 12.03 26.88 -31.39
CA ILE A 359 13.08 26.18 -32.14
C ILE A 359 13.28 26.89 -33.48
N PRO A 360 14.44 27.54 -33.70
CA PRO A 360 14.73 28.15 -34.99
C PRO A 360 14.84 27.11 -36.11
N LEU A 361 14.14 27.33 -37.23
CA LEU A 361 14.12 26.42 -38.37
C LEU A 361 15.53 26.16 -38.94
N LYS A 362 16.38 27.20 -38.94
CA LYS A 362 17.76 27.10 -39.42
C LYS A 362 18.59 26.07 -38.64
N ASP A 363 18.32 25.89 -37.35
CA ASP A 363 19.10 25.01 -36.49
C ASP A 363 18.75 23.55 -36.75
N ILE A 364 17.54 23.27 -37.25
CA ILE A 364 17.10 21.96 -37.72
C ILE A 364 17.19 21.80 -39.25
N GLY A 365 17.96 22.67 -39.93
CA GLY A 365 18.35 22.53 -41.33
C GLY A 365 17.49 23.25 -42.37
N PHE A 366 16.60 24.16 -41.96
CA PHE A 366 15.67 24.85 -42.87
C PHE A 366 15.85 26.37 -42.84
N SER A 367 16.13 27.00 -43.99
CA SER A 367 16.30 28.46 -44.10
C SER A 367 14.99 29.25 -44.13
N ALA A 368 13.86 28.57 -44.37
CA ALA A 368 12.51 29.10 -44.41
C ALA A 368 11.50 28.01 -43.99
N PRO A 369 10.27 28.35 -43.56
CA PRO A 369 9.27 27.35 -43.22
C PRO A 369 8.89 26.50 -44.44
N PRO A 370 8.53 25.22 -44.23
CA PRO A 370 8.00 24.39 -45.30
C PRO A 370 6.77 25.01 -45.98
N PRO A 371 6.58 24.80 -47.29
CA PRO A 371 5.37 25.21 -47.99
C PRO A 371 4.11 24.65 -47.34
N ALA A 372 3.00 25.40 -47.40
CA ALA A 372 1.71 24.92 -46.92
C ALA A 372 1.33 23.58 -47.60
N GLY A 373 0.81 22.63 -46.83
CA GLY A 373 0.56 21.25 -47.26
C GLY A 373 1.73 20.29 -46.99
N THR A 374 2.91 20.78 -46.59
CA THR A 374 4.03 19.90 -46.20
C THR A 374 3.72 19.20 -44.89
N VAL A 375 3.97 17.89 -44.81
CA VAL A 375 3.74 17.08 -43.61
C VAL A 375 5.06 16.62 -43.01
N TRP A 376 5.25 16.89 -41.71
CA TRP A 376 6.34 16.33 -40.91
C TRP A 376 5.81 15.27 -39.94
N ARG A 377 6.71 14.40 -39.49
CA ARG A 377 6.43 13.41 -38.45
C ARG A 377 6.88 13.98 -37.11
N MET A 378 5.98 14.13 -36.16
CA MET A 378 6.32 14.62 -34.81
C MET A 378 5.65 13.79 -33.72
N ASN A 379 6.24 13.78 -32.54
CA ASN A 379 5.63 13.22 -31.35
C ASN A 379 5.88 14.09 -30.13
N PHE A 380 4.97 13.99 -29.17
CA PHE A 380 5.02 14.75 -27.93
C PHE A 380 4.91 13.75 -26.80
N CYS A 381 5.88 13.74 -25.90
CA CYS A 381 5.93 12.77 -24.80
C CYS A 381 6.03 13.48 -23.46
N ARG A 382 5.50 12.84 -22.42
CA ARG A 382 5.60 13.30 -21.05
C ARG A 382 6.08 12.15 -20.17
N ASP A 383 7.15 12.45 -19.44
CA ASP A 383 7.54 11.74 -18.24
C ASP A 383 6.76 12.33 -17.07
N LEU A 384 5.82 11.57 -16.50
CA LEU A 384 5.03 11.99 -15.34
C LEU A 384 5.72 11.66 -14.02
N ALA A 385 5.45 12.48 -12.99
CA ALA A 385 6.00 12.36 -11.65
C ALA A 385 5.80 10.97 -11.03
N GLU A 386 6.71 10.64 -10.11
CA GLU A 386 6.61 9.45 -9.28
C GLU A 386 5.40 9.57 -8.34
N ILE A 387 4.41 8.69 -8.51
CA ILE A 387 3.25 8.68 -7.60
C ILE A 387 3.66 8.17 -6.20
N ASN A 388 4.70 7.31 -6.10
CA ASN A 388 5.07 6.58 -4.86
C ASN A 388 6.58 6.53 -4.53
N GLY A 389 7.44 7.37 -5.12
CA GLY A 389 8.86 7.46 -4.76
C GLY A 389 9.76 6.23 -5.06
N LYS A 390 9.35 5.35 -5.97
CA LYS A 390 10.15 4.22 -6.51
C LYS A 390 10.41 4.42 -8.01
N ASN A 391 11.32 3.62 -8.59
CA ASN A 391 11.62 3.56 -10.03
C ASN A 391 10.36 3.71 -10.89
N ARG A 392 10.43 4.53 -11.94
CA ARG A 392 9.35 4.76 -12.91
C ARG A 392 8.82 3.44 -13.49
N ASN A 393 7.49 3.34 -13.56
CA ASN A 393 6.78 2.29 -14.26
C ASN A 393 6.38 2.77 -15.66
N VAL A 394 6.14 1.82 -16.56
CA VAL A 394 5.68 2.08 -17.94
C VAL A 394 4.44 2.96 -18.01
N GLU A 395 3.57 2.89 -17.00
CA GLU A 395 2.33 3.66 -16.91
C GLU A 395 2.52 5.17 -16.71
N GLN A 396 3.74 5.61 -16.38
CA GLN A 396 4.09 7.02 -16.14
C GLN A 396 4.72 7.69 -17.37
N TRP A 397 4.83 6.96 -18.47
CA TRP A 397 5.22 7.49 -19.77
C TRP A 397 3.99 7.66 -20.63
N THR A 398 3.77 8.88 -21.15
CA THR A 398 2.63 9.15 -22.02
C THR A 398 3.09 9.84 -23.29
N SER A 399 2.38 9.64 -24.38
CA SER A 399 2.65 10.33 -25.64
C SER A 399 1.39 10.57 -26.46
N TRP A 400 1.45 11.58 -27.35
CA TRP A 400 0.37 11.85 -28.30
C TRP A 400 0.17 10.70 -29.28
N SER A 401 1.27 10.08 -29.73
CA SER A 401 1.25 8.86 -30.55
C SER A 401 2.12 7.78 -29.90
N PRO A 402 1.54 6.72 -29.30
CA PRO A 402 2.29 5.70 -28.56
C PRO A 402 3.18 4.87 -29.49
N THR A 403 4.42 4.61 -29.04
CA THR A 403 5.39 3.80 -29.78
C THR A 403 5.47 2.38 -29.20
N LYS A 404 6.13 1.45 -29.89
CA LYS A 404 6.15 0.03 -29.46
C LYS A 404 7.03 -0.24 -28.23
N ASN A 405 8.23 0.36 -28.18
CA ASN A 405 9.24 0.08 -27.14
C ASN A 405 9.94 1.34 -26.61
N HIS A 406 10.32 2.28 -27.48
CA HIS A 406 11.09 3.49 -27.14
C HIS A 406 10.54 4.70 -27.91
N PHE A 407 10.64 5.92 -27.36
CA PHE A 407 10.17 7.14 -28.03
C PHE A 407 10.93 7.48 -29.32
N THR A 408 12.09 6.87 -29.57
CA THR A 408 12.90 7.06 -30.77
C THR A 408 12.31 6.40 -32.04
N ASP A 409 11.24 5.62 -31.94
CA ASP A 409 10.64 4.92 -33.09
C ASP A 409 9.76 5.86 -33.93
N THR A 410 10.41 6.59 -34.85
CA THR A 410 9.80 7.61 -35.71
C THR A 410 8.69 7.07 -36.62
N SER A 411 8.64 5.75 -36.84
CA SER A 411 7.59 5.11 -37.63
C SER A 411 6.19 5.25 -37.01
N PHE A 412 6.11 5.51 -35.69
CA PHE A 412 4.86 5.68 -34.95
C PHE A 412 4.47 7.14 -34.70
N PHE A 413 5.27 8.13 -35.15
CA PHE A 413 4.99 9.54 -34.88
C PHE A 413 3.64 9.99 -35.47
N GLY A 414 3.07 11.07 -34.94
CA GLY A 414 1.90 11.70 -35.55
C GLY A 414 2.28 12.53 -36.78
N TYR A 415 1.27 12.95 -37.53
CA TYR A 415 1.43 13.79 -38.72
C TYR A 415 1.15 15.25 -38.36
N VAL A 416 2.10 16.14 -38.65
CA VAL A 416 1.98 17.59 -38.46
C VAL A 416 2.10 18.28 -39.81
N GLU A 417 1.00 18.83 -40.31
CA GLU A 417 0.95 19.53 -41.60
C GLU A 417 1.09 21.04 -41.42
N PHE A 418 1.97 21.68 -42.18
CA PHE A 418 2.10 23.14 -42.22
C PHE A 418 0.94 23.73 -43.00
N GLY A 419 0.09 24.53 -42.36
CA GLY A 419 -1.21 24.95 -42.89
C GLY A 419 -1.26 26.36 -43.49
N GLY A 420 -0.21 27.18 -43.36
CA GLY A 420 -0.26 28.59 -43.74
C GLY A 420 -1.38 29.33 -42.99
N ASN A 421 -2.26 30.02 -43.71
CA ASN A 421 -3.40 30.74 -43.14
C ASN A 421 -4.61 29.83 -42.82
N SER A 422 -4.38 28.59 -42.36
CA SER A 422 -5.44 27.64 -42.01
C SER A 422 -6.13 27.99 -40.68
N PRO A 423 -7.39 27.56 -40.47
CA PRO A 423 -8.02 27.54 -39.16
C PRO A 423 -7.14 26.91 -38.07
N ALA A 424 -7.12 27.52 -36.88
CA ALA A 424 -6.43 26.99 -35.72
C ALA A 424 -7.42 26.21 -34.84
N VAL A 425 -7.32 24.87 -34.84
CA VAL A 425 -8.16 24.01 -33.99
C VAL A 425 -7.41 23.66 -32.70
N GLN A 426 -8.02 23.93 -31.55
CA GLN A 426 -7.44 23.69 -30.24
C GLN A 426 -8.31 22.73 -29.44
N LEU A 427 -7.88 21.48 -29.31
CA LEU A 427 -8.50 20.53 -28.39
C LEU A 427 -8.07 20.82 -26.95
N SER A 428 -9.05 20.88 -26.05
CA SER A 428 -8.83 21.20 -24.63
C SER A 428 -9.09 20.03 -23.68
N GLY A 429 -9.92 19.05 -24.06
CA GLY A 429 -10.17 17.87 -23.22
C GLY A 429 -11.26 16.94 -23.77
N PHE A 430 -11.50 15.85 -23.03
CA PHE A 430 -12.45 14.78 -23.39
C PHE A 430 -13.52 14.51 -22.32
N GLY A 431 -13.67 15.38 -21.31
CA GLY A 431 -14.56 15.12 -20.17
C GLY A 431 -13.99 14.05 -19.24
N ASP A 432 -14.82 13.08 -18.86
CA ASP A 432 -14.47 11.93 -18.00
C ASP A 432 -14.78 10.60 -18.71
N PRO A 433 -13.90 10.16 -19.63
CA PRO A 433 -14.12 8.94 -20.40
C PRO A 433 -14.16 7.66 -19.60
N LEU A 434 -13.51 7.62 -18.43
CA LEU A 434 -13.56 6.46 -17.54
C LEU A 434 -14.98 6.21 -17.03
N ASN A 435 -15.72 7.29 -16.78
CA ASN A 435 -17.07 7.25 -16.24
C ASN A 435 -18.17 7.40 -17.28
N GLY A 436 -17.80 7.42 -18.57
CA GLY A 436 -18.72 7.46 -19.71
C GLY A 436 -19.18 8.85 -20.12
N LEU A 437 -18.76 9.92 -19.43
CA LEU A 437 -19.04 11.29 -19.83
C LEU A 437 -17.98 11.76 -20.83
N ILE A 438 -18.26 11.62 -22.12
CA ILE A 438 -17.34 12.02 -23.18
C ILE A 438 -17.68 13.43 -23.62
N ASN A 439 -16.76 14.37 -23.44
CA ASN A 439 -16.95 15.75 -23.91
C ASN A 439 -15.72 16.21 -24.68
N VAL A 440 -15.77 16.09 -26.01
CA VAL A 440 -14.72 16.66 -26.87
C VAL A 440 -14.96 18.16 -26.96
N ASN A 441 -14.10 18.95 -26.33
CA ASN A 441 -14.24 20.39 -26.25
C ASN A 441 -12.97 21.12 -26.65
N GLY A 442 -13.15 22.37 -27.08
CA GLY A 442 -12.05 23.19 -27.56
C GLY A 442 -12.48 24.50 -28.20
N THR A 443 -11.53 25.13 -28.89
CA THR A 443 -11.77 26.32 -29.70
C THR A 443 -11.34 26.09 -31.15
N VAL A 444 -11.97 26.80 -32.07
CA VAL A 444 -11.52 26.93 -33.46
C VAL A 444 -11.43 28.41 -33.77
N ASN A 445 -10.27 28.88 -34.20
CA ASN A 445 -10.09 30.24 -34.66
C ASN A 445 -9.98 30.26 -36.18
N ILE A 446 -10.95 30.90 -36.81
CA ILE A 446 -11.18 30.85 -38.26
C ILE A 446 -10.66 32.17 -38.86
N PRO A 447 -9.53 32.18 -39.61
CA PRO A 447 -8.90 33.43 -40.08
C PRO A 447 -9.69 34.11 -41.21
N GLN A 448 -10.45 33.34 -41.99
CA GLN A 448 -11.30 33.79 -43.09
C GLN A 448 -12.60 33.01 -43.12
N THR A 449 -13.70 33.60 -43.61
CA THR A 449 -15.02 32.96 -43.58
C THR A 449 -15.01 31.58 -44.23
N GLU A 450 -15.16 30.55 -43.41
CA GLU A 450 -15.15 29.14 -43.78
C GLU A 450 -16.13 28.36 -42.88
N ASN A 451 -16.62 27.21 -43.37
CA ASN A 451 -17.40 26.27 -42.59
C ASN A 451 -16.52 25.08 -42.13
N ILE A 452 -16.37 24.93 -40.82
CA ILE A 452 -15.61 23.85 -40.19
C ILE A 452 -16.58 22.80 -39.67
N LYS A 453 -16.46 21.57 -40.17
CA LYS A 453 -17.19 20.40 -39.67
C LYS A 453 -16.36 19.73 -38.57
N LEU A 454 -16.98 19.53 -37.41
CA LEU A 454 -16.46 18.74 -36.30
C LEU A 454 -17.27 17.44 -36.22
N SER A 455 -16.60 16.30 -36.09
CA SER A 455 -17.22 14.98 -35.97
C SER A 455 -16.58 14.21 -34.82
N SER A 456 -17.40 13.58 -33.99
CA SER A 456 -16.98 12.73 -32.86
C SER A 456 -17.76 11.42 -32.91
N THR A 457 -17.04 10.30 -32.93
CA THR A 457 -17.63 8.95 -32.94
C THR A 457 -17.02 8.11 -31.84
N ILE A 458 -17.85 7.44 -31.06
CA ILE A 458 -17.42 6.51 -30.00
C ILE A 458 -17.79 5.10 -30.43
N LYS A 459 -16.81 4.20 -30.46
CA LYS A 459 -16.98 2.82 -30.92
C LYS A 459 -16.48 1.83 -29.87
N VAL A 460 -17.06 0.63 -29.84
CA VAL A 460 -16.48 -0.50 -29.11
C VAL A 460 -15.19 -0.92 -29.79
N LEU A 461 -14.08 -1.00 -29.03
CA LEU A 461 -12.74 -1.17 -29.61
C LEU A 461 -12.61 -2.44 -30.45
N ASP A 462 -13.08 -3.57 -29.93
CA ASP A 462 -12.90 -4.88 -30.57
C ASP A 462 -13.85 -5.14 -31.76
N THR A 463 -15.07 -4.60 -31.70
CA THR A 463 -16.12 -4.86 -32.70
C THR A 463 -16.29 -3.73 -33.70
N GLY A 464 -15.80 -2.53 -33.38
CA GLY A 464 -16.06 -1.32 -34.16
C GLY A 464 -17.50 -0.80 -34.07
N LYS A 465 -18.36 -1.42 -33.25
CA LYS A 465 -19.76 -1.00 -33.09
C LYS A 465 -19.83 0.45 -32.63
N ILE A 466 -20.46 1.31 -33.42
CA ILE A 466 -20.71 2.71 -33.08
C ILE A 466 -21.74 2.76 -31.95
N LEU A 467 -21.38 3.43 -30.85
CA LEU A 467 -22.26 3.71 -29.72
C LEU A 467 -22.85 5.11 -29.82
N VAL A 468 -22.04 6.06 -30.27
CA VAL A 468 -22.41 7.47 -30.39
C VAL A 468 -21.72 8.06 -31.60
N GLU A 469 -22.42 8.93 -32.32
CA GLU A 469 -21.88 9.72 -33.44
C GLU A 469 -22.51 11.12 -33.37
N LYS A 470 -21.67 12.16 -33.38
CA LYS A 470 -22.09 13.55 -33.24
C LYS A 470 -21.31 14.43 -34.19
N ASP A 471 -22.04 15.26 -34.93
CA ASP A 471 -21.49 16.27 -35.84
C ASP A 471 -21.87 17.68 -35.37
N MET A 472 -20.99 18.66 -35.59
CA MET A 472 -21.24 20.08 -35.40
C MET A 472 -20.62 20.88 -36.55
N LEU A 473 -21.34 21.88 -37.03
CA LEU A 473 -20.82 22.81 -38.04
C LEU A 473 -20.58 24.18 -37.41
N LEU A 474 -19.36 24.68 -37.50
CA LEU A 474 -19.00 26.04 -37.13
C LEU A 474 -18.87 26.86 -38.41
N SER A 475 -19.49 28.05 -38.43
CA SER A 475 -19.44 28.97 -39.56
C SER A 475 -19.06 30.38 -39.07
N SER A 476 -18.51 31.21 -39.96
CA SER A 476 -18.03 32.61 -39.75
C SER A 476 -16.61 32.78 -39.19
N LYS A 477 -15.95 33.87 -39.61
CA LYS A 477 -14.61 34.30 -39.17
C LYS A 477 -14.57 34.55 -37.65
N GLY A 478 -13.42 34.29 -37.03
CA GLY A 478 -13.12 34.55 -35.62
C GLY A 478 -13.05 33.29 -34.76
N GLU A 479 -12.86 33.48 -33.45
CA GLU A 479 -12.79 32.40 -32.47
C GLU A 479 -14.20 31.86 -32.17
N LYS A 480 -14.34 30.53 -32.20
CA LYS A 480 -15.54 29.78 -31.87
C LYS A 480 -15.20 28.73 -30.84
N ARG A 481 -16.02 28.57 -29.81
CA ARG A 481 -15.92 27.46 -28.87
C ARG A 481 -16.81 26.32 -29.33
N PHE A 482 -16.39 25.08 -29.10
CA PHE A 482 -17.21 23.90 -29.34
C PHE A 482 -17.16 22.94 -28.16
N SER A 483 -18.23 22.17 -28.02
CA SER A 483 -18.34 21.07 -27.08
C SER A 483 -19.26 20.02 -27.69
N LEU A 484 -18.75 18.79 -27.80
CA LEU A 484 -19.46 17.61 -28.25
C LEU A 484 -19.59 16.67 -27.04
N GLU A 485 -20.54 16.99 -26.16
CA GLU A 485 -20.79 16.24 -24.93
C GLU A 485 -21.80 15.10 -25.14
N GLU A 486 -21.48 13.92 -24.61
CA GLU A 486 -22.22 12.67 -24.75
C GLU A 486 -22.04 11.77 -23.52
N LEU A 487 -23.10 11.06 -23.12
CA LEU A 487 -23.04 10.06 -22.06
C LEU A 487 -23.13 8.65 -22.66
N VAL A 488 -22.03 7.90 -22.58
CA VAL A 488 -21.93 6.55 -23.09
C VAL A 488 -22.56 5.56 -22.11
N LYS A 489 -23.63 4.91 -22.55
CA LYS A 489 -24.32 3.88 -21.76
C LYS A 489 -23.78 2.50 -22.10
N ILE A 490 -22.99 1.94 -21.18
CA ILE A 490 -22.54 0.55 -21.21
C ILE A 490 -22.98 -0.17 -19.94
N SER A 491 -23.29 -1.45 -20.07
CA SER A 491 -23.73 -2.30 -18.96
C SER A 491 -22.59 -2.92 -18.15
N ARG A 492 -21.35 -2.81 -18.65
CA ARG A 492 -20.13 -3.32 -18.01
C ARG A 492 -18.92 -2.53 -18.48
N THR A 493 -17.82 -2.64 -17.74
CA THR A 493 -16.54 -2.07 -18.15
C THR A 493 -16.15 -2.57 -19.55
N THR A 494 -15.91 -1.64 -20.47
CA THR A 494 -15.73 -1.93 -21.89
C THR A 494 -14.63 -1.03 -22.45
N ASP A 495 -13.76 -1.61 -23.27
CA ASP A 495 -12.78 -0.85 -24.04
C ASP A 495 -13.43 -0.22 -25.27
N LEU A 496 -13.30 1.09 -25.37
CA LEU A 496 -13.89 1.93 -26.40
C LEU A 496 -12.80 2.70 -27.14
N VAL A 497 -13.17 3.29 -28.27
CA VAL A 497 -12.33 4.22 -29.01
C VAL A 497 -13.14 5.45 -29.38
N LEU A 498 -12.58 6.62 -29.08
CA LEU A 498 -13.07 7.91 -29.52
C LEU A 498 -12.31 8.30 -30.80
N GLU A 499 -13.04 8.47 -31.90
CA GLU A 499 -12.55 9.06 -33.14
C GLU A 499 -13.08 10.48 -33.25
N PHE A 500 -12.19 11.47 -33.30
CA PHE A 500 -12.54 12.87 -33.48
C PHE A 500 -11.85 13.44 -34.71
N SER A 501 -12.58 14.26 -35.49
CA SER A 501 -12.00 15.01 -36.60
C SER A 501 -12.60 16.40 -36.72
N ALA A 502 -11.76 17.36 -37.12
CA ALA A 502 -12.19 18.64 -37.68
C ALA A 502 -11.72 18.75 -39.13
N SER A 503 -12.59 19.20 -40.01
CA SER A 503 -12.30 19.39 -41.44
C SER A 503 -13.11 20.55 -42.00
N ASP A 504 -12.82 20.93 -43.24
CA ASP A 504 -13.74 21.75 -44.03
C ASP A 504 -15.08 21.01 -44.23
N ARG A 505 -16.12 21.75 -44.65
CA ARG A 505 -17.47 21.22 -44.86
C ARG A 505 -17.53 19.98 -45.77
N ASN A 506 -16.64 19.88 -46.76
CA ASN A 506 -16.63 18.81 -47.76
C ASN A 506 -15.69 17.65 -47.40
N ASN A 507 -15.05 17.68 -46.23
CA ASN A 507 -14.02 16.73 -45.79
C ASN A 507 -12.83 16.61 -46.76
N THR A 508 -12.55 17.65 -47.56
CA THR A 508 -11.42 17.71 -48.49
C THR A 508 -10.13 18.14 -47.80
N GLN A 509 -10.23 18.99 -46.77
CA GLN A 509 -9.13 19.48 -45.95
C GLN A 509 -9.38 19.12 -44.50
N ARG A 510 -8.47 18.34 -43.92
CA ARG A 510 -8.51 17.97 -42.50
C ARG A 510 -7.65 18.92 -41.67
N TYR A 511 -8.20 19.41 -40.57
CA TYR A 511 -7.52 20.26 -39.60
C TYR A 511 -6.97 19.44 -38.42
N ILE A 512 -7.72 18.45 -37.95
CA ILE A 512 -7.26 17.53 -36.91
C ILE A 512 -7.94 16.17 -37.10
N TYR A 513 -7.24 15.11 -36.73
CA TYR A 513 -7.82 13.78 -36.54
C TYR A 513 -7.14 13.07 -35.37
N SER A 514 -7.94 12.48 -34.50
CA SER A 514 -7.47 11.76 -33.32
C SER A 514 -8.28 10.48 -33.15
N LYS A 515 -7.58 9.41 -32.80
CA LYS A 515 -8.17 8.10 -32.48
C LYS A 515 -7.63 7.67 -31.13
N ILE A 516 -8.50 7.66 -30.12
CA ILE A 516 -8.13 7.61 -28.71
C ILE A 516 -8.81 6.40 -28.07
N PRO A 517 -8.08 5.29 -27.85
CA PRO A 517 -8.60 4.15 -27.09
C PRO A 517 -8.72 4.50 -25.61
N PHE A 518 -9.78 4.06 -24.95
CA PHE A 518 -9.98 4.25 -23.51
C PHE A 518 -10.82 3.12 -22.91
N THR A 519 -10.75 2.94 -21.60
CA THR A 519 -11.64 2.01 -20.88
C THR A 519 -12.73 2.82 -20.20
N CYS A 520 -13.99 2.45 -20.43
CA CYS A 520 -15.16 3.05 -19.82
C CYS A 520 -15.79 2.06 -18.84
N THR A 521 -16.28 2.53 -17.69
CA THR A 521 -17.02 1.74 -16.69
C THR A 521 -18.53 1.86 -16.88
N SER A 522 -19.29 0.92 -16.31
CA SER A 522 -20.77 1.00 -16.29
C SER A 522 -21.23 2.26 -15.56
N ALA A 523 -22.24 2.94 -16.08
CA ALA A 523 -22.89 4.08 -15.43
C ALA A 523 -23.68 3.65 -14.18
N PHE A 524 -24.17 2.41 -14.14
CA PHE A 524 -24.74 1.79 -12.94
C PHE A 524 -23.67 0.89 -12.32
N ASP A 525 -22.96 1.43 -11.33
CA ASP A 525 -21.91 0.69 -10.64
C ASP A 525 -22.48 -0.10 -9.47
N VAL A 526 -22.08 -1.36 -9.37
CA VAL A 526 -22.55 -2.29 -8.34
C VAL A 526 -21.34 -2.88 -7.67
N LYS A 527 -21.13 -2.48 -6.42
CA LYS A 527 -20.02 -2.95 -5.61
C LYS A 527 -20.54 -3.99 -4.62
N VAL A 528 -20.07 -5.22 -4.79
CA VAL A 528 -20.37 -6.35 -3.90
C VAL A 528 -19.21 -6.49 -2.90
N ILE A 529 -19.50 -6.30 -1.62
CA ILE A 529 -18.51 -6.26 -0.53
C ILE A 529 -18.85 -7.37 0.47
N PRO A 530 -18.33 -8.58 0.26
CA PRO A 530 -18.50 -9.66 1.23
C PRO A 530 -17.64 -9.42 2.47
N VAL A 531 -18.20 -9.73 3.64
CA VAL A 531 -17.54 -9.72 4.95
C VAL A 531 -17.74 -11.11 5.54
N TYR A 532 -16.91 -12.05 5.09
CA TYR A 532 -17.12 -13.46 5.35
C TYR A 532 -17.01 -13.80 6.83
N ALA A 533 -16.08 -13.18 7.58
CA ALA A 533 -15.96 -13.47 9.01
C ALA A 533 -17.19 -13.04 9.82
N LYS A 534 -17.89 -11.99 9.37
CA LYS A 534 -19.12 -11.50 10.02
C LYS A 534 -20.38 -12.06 9.34
N GLY A 535 -20.25 -12.90 8.32
CA GLY A 535 -21.36 -13.63 7.68
C GLY A 535 -22.33 -12.76 6.89
N PHE A 536 -21.93 -11.58 6.39
CA PHE A 536 -22.82 -10.72 5.60
C PHE A 536 -22.16 -10.21 4.31
N VAL A 537 -22.98 -9.77 3.35
CA VAL A 537 -22.55 -9.03 2.16
C VAL A 537 -23.23 -7.68 2.12
N ASP A 538 -22.44 -6.63 1.85
CA ASP A 538 -22.96 -5.32 1.51
C ASP A 538 -22.94 -5.12 0.00
N ILE A 539 -24.04 -4.63 -0.56
CA ILE A 539 -24.17 -4.32 -1.98
C ILE A 539 -24.45 -2.83 -2.08
N GLU A 540 -23.46 -2.10 -2.59
CA GLU A 540 -23.54 -0.65 -2.81
C GLU A 540 -23.83 -0.39 -4.29
N LEU A 541 -24.87 0.38 -4.54
CA LEU A 541 -25.38 0.71 -5.87
C LEU A 541 -25.21 2.20 -6.09
N ASP A 542 -24.39 2.58 -7.06
CA ASP A 542 -24.21 3.97 -7.45
C ASP A 542 -25.16 4.33 -8.58
N THR A 543 -26.14 5.18 -8.28
CA THR A 543 -27.12 5.68 -9.25
C THR A 543 -26.77 7.07 -9.78
N GLY A 544 -25.72 7.70 -9.27
CA GLY A 544 -25.30 9.08 -9.57
C GLY A 544 -25.08 9.37 -11.05
N ARG A 545 -24.73 8.33 -11.81
CA ARG A 545 -24.41 8.43 -13.24
C ARG A 545 -25.50 7.86 -14.16
N VAL A 546 -26.63 7.42 -13.61
CA VAL A 546 -27.73 6.84 -14.39
C VAL A 546 -28.78 7.90 -14.72
N SER A 547 -28.86 8.28 -15.99
CA SER A 547 -29.87 9.23 -16.48
C SER A 547 -31.30 8.67 -16.38
N GLY A 548 -32.26 9.52 -16.02
CA GLY A 548 -33.69 9.18 -16.07
C GLY A 548 -34.24 8.48 -14.84
N ILE A 549 -33.44 8.39 -13.77
CA ILE A 549 -33.91 7.99 -12.44
C ILE A 549 -34.62 9.18 -11.77
N CYS A 550 -35.81 8.93 -11.26
CA CYS A 550 -36.64 9.89 -10.56
C CYS A 550 -36.84 9.50 -9.09
N LYS A 551 -37.26 10.48 -8.28
CA LYS A 551 -37.78 10.19 -6.95
C LYS A 551 -38.96 9.21 -7.07
N ASN A 552 -39.03 8.26 -6.14
CA ASN A 552 -39.98 7.15 -6.08
C ASN A 552 -39.78 6.00 -7.09
N ASP A 553 -38.72 6.02 -7.89
CA ASP A 553 -38.30 4.82 -8.62
C ASP A 553 -37.82 3.74 -7.64
N ARG A 554 -37.89 2.47 -8.06
CA ARG A 554 -37.53 1.31 -7.23
C ARG A 554 -36.15 0.80 -7.62
N ILE A 555 -35.33 0.52 -6.62
CA ILE A 555 -34.05 -0.15 -6.79
C ILE A 555 -34.09 -1.49 -6.07
N SER A 556 -33.71 -2.55 -6.78
CA SER A 556 -33.89 -3.92 -6.31
C SER A 556 -32.61 -4.72 -6.48
N VAL A 557 -32.36 -5.61 -5.54
CA VAL A 557 -31.22 -6.52 -5.51
C VAL A 557 -31.71 -7.92 -5.18
N SER A 558 -31.14 -8.93 -5.83
CA SER A 558 -31.37 -10.34 -5.51
C SER A 558 -30.10 -11.15 -5.74
N ILE A 559 -29.91 -12.21 -4.95
CA ILE A 559 -28.84 -13.19 -5.16
C ILE A 559 -29.44 -14.43 -5.82
N GLU A 560 -29.05 -14.69 -7.06
CA GLU A 560 -29.59 -15.79 -7.87
C GLU A 560 -29.37 -17.15 -7.21
N GLY A 561 -30.41 -18.01 -7.27
CA GLY A 561 -30.39 -19.33 -6.63
C GLY A 561 -30.62 -19.30 -5.11
N THR A 562 -31.05 -18.16 -4.54
CA THR A 562 -31.33 -17.99 -3.11
C THR A 562 -32.64 -17.21 -2.90
N GLU A 563 -33.17 -17.21 -1.67
CA GLU A 563 -34.31 -16.37 -1.28
C GLU A 563 -33.91 -14.92 -0.94
N ILE A 564 -32.62 -14.59 -1.01
CA ILE A 564 -32.10 -13.28 -0.60
C ILE A 564 -32.45 -12.25 -1.68
N SER A 565 -33.31 -11.30 -1.31
CA SER A 565 -33.66 -10.14 -2.13
C SER A 565 -34.00 -8.93 -1.26
N GLY A 566 -33.90 -7.75 -1.85
CA GLY A 566 -34.27 -6.49 -1.20
C GLY A 566 -34.66 -5.45 -2.23
N GLU A 567 -35.58 -4.57 -1.85
CA GLU A 567 -36.04 -3.45 -2.66
C GLU A 567 -36.08 -2.19 -1.80
N LYS A 568 -35.71 -1.04 -2.38
CA LYS A 568 -35.82 0.29 -1.77
C LYS A 568 -36.42 1.27 -2.75
N ILE A 569 -37.05 2.30 -2.21
CA ILE A 569 -37.53 3.45 -2.98
C ILE A 569 -36.42 4.50 -3.03
N ILE A 570 -36.13 5.03 -4.22
CA ILE A 570 -35.15 6.11 -4.40
C ILE A 570 -35.77 7.41 -3.88
N LEU A 571 -35.18 7.96 -2.81
CA LEU A 571 -35.64 9.21 -2.20
C LEU A 571 -34.92 10.40 -2.83
N THR A 572 -33.63 10.24 -3.10
CA THR A 572 -32.77 11.27 -3.67
C THR A 572 -32.08 10.71 -4.92
N PRO A 573 -32.47 11.15 -6.14
CA PRO A 573 -31.81 10.73 -7.37
C PRO A 573 -30.30 10.97 -7.30
N GLY A 574 -29.54 9.94 -7.65
CA GLY A 574 -28.08 9.98 -7.64
C GLY A 574 -27.42 9.66 -6.30
N GLU A 575 -28.19 9.28 -5.27
CA GLU A 575 -27.63 8.77 -4.02
C GLU A 575 -27.04 7.36 -4.20
N LYS A 576 -26.04 7.04 -3.37
CA LYS A 576 -25.54 5.68 -3.23
C LYS A 576 -26.45 4.90 -2.30
N ILE A 577 -26.99 3.80 -2.79
CA ILE A 577 -27.94 2.98 -2.05
C ILE A 577 -27.26 1.69 -1.65
N LYS A 578 -27.34 1.37 -0.36
CA LYS A 578 -26.69 0.21 0.22
C LYS A 578 -27.72 -0.82 0.71
N PHE A 579 -27.51 -2.08 0.35
CA PHE A 579 -28.21 -3.25 0.89
C PHE A 579 -27.23 -4.08 1.72
N ARG A 580 -27.71 -4.65 2.83
CA ARG A 580 -26.97 -5.64 3.62
C ARG A 580 -27.78 -6.91 3.68
N PHE A 581 -27.14 -8.03 3.36
CA PHE A 581 -27.75 -9.36 3.44
C PHE A 581 -26.90 -10.31 4.27
N ASP A 582 -27.55 -11.13 5.09
CA ASP A 582 -26.93 -12.26 5.77
C ASP A 582 -26.62 -13.37 4.75
N ILE A 583 -25.35 -13.78 4.69
CA ILE A 583 -24.86 -14.86 3.81
C ILE A 583 -24.32 -16.05 4.60
N SER A 584 -24.43 -16.04 5.94
CA SER A 584 -23.86 -17.06 6.82
C SER A 584 -24.41 -18.47 6.57
N LYS A 585 -25.62 -18.55 6.00
CA LYS A 585 -26.31 -19.82 5.67
C LYS A 585 -26.14 -20.24 4.20
N LEU A 586 -25.49 -19.44 3.37
CA LEU A 586 -25.23 -19.81 1.99
C LEU A 586 -24.18 -20.92 1.92
N LYS A 587 -24.38 -21.86 0.98
CA LYS A 587 -23.41 -22.91 0.73
C LYS A 587 -22.21 -22.34 -0.03
N THR A 588 -21.06 -22.99 0.08
CA THR A 588 -19.92 -22.67 -0.77
C THR A 588 -20.30 -22.80 -2.25
N GLY A 589 -19.93 -21.80 -3.05
CA GLY A 589 -20.26 -21.76 -4.47
C GLY A 589 -20.10 -20.36 -5.08
N ASP A 590 -20.33 -20.30 -6.39
CA ASP A 590 -20.40 -19.04 -7.13
C ASP A 590 -21.88 -18.64 -7.29
N TYR A 591 -22.18 -17.40 -6.95
CA TYR A 591 -23.50 -16.78 -7.00
C TYR A 591 -23.46 -15.54 -7.89
N ILE A 592 -24.64 -15.06 -8.30
CA ILE A 592 -24.79 -13.83 -9.09
C ILE A 592 -25.68 -12.86 -8.33
N VAL A 593 -25.15 -11.68 -8.02
CA VAL A 593 -25.89 -10.54 -7.51
C VAL A 593 -26.51 -9.81 -8.69
N LYS A 594 -27.83 -9.90 -8.85
CA LYS A 594 -28.60 -9.13 -9.83
C LYS A 594 -29.13 -7.87 -9.17
N SER A 595 -28.92 -6.73 -9.82
CA SER A 595 -29.39 -5.43 -9.35
C SER A 595 -30.06 -4.68 -10.50
N TYR A 596 -31.14 -3.96 -10.23
CA TYR A 596 -31.78 -3.11 -11.23
C TYR A 596 -32.50 -1.92 -10.60
N VAL A 597 -32.70 -0.87 -11.41
CA VAL A 597 -33.61 0.23 -11.11
C VAL A 597 -34.79 0.14 -12.06
N ALA A 598 -36.01 0.21 -11.54
CA ALA A 598 -37.24 0.26 -12.32
C ALA A 598 -38.03 1.53 -12.01
N ASN A 599 -38.66 2.09 -13.04
CA ASN A 599 -39.55 3.23 -12.85
C ASN A 599 -40.85 2.82 -12.15
N GLN A 600 -41.68 3.79 -11.80
CA GLN A 600 -42.97 3.57 -11.12
C GLN A 600 -43.94 2.65 -11.89
N ASN A 601 -43.75 2.50 -13.21
CA ASN A 601 -44.52 1.58 -14.06
C ASN A 601 -43.89 0.17 -14.15
N LYS A 602 -42.94 -0.15 -13.26
CA LYS A 602 -42.19 -1.42 -13.23
C LYS A 602 -41.33 -1.68 -14.47
N LYS A 603 -41.05 -0.66 -15.29
CA LYS A 603 -40.12 -0.79 -16.42
C LYS A 603 -38.68 -0.59 -15.93
N VAL A 604 -37.81 -1.58 -16.17
CA VAL A 604 -36.39 -1.49 -15.84
C VAL A 604 -35.73 -0.34 -16.62
N ILE A 605 -35.08 0.56 -15.89
CA ILE A 605 -34.28 1.68 -16.40
C ILE A 605 -32.84 1.22 -16.65
N VAL A 606 -32.26 0.50 -15.69
CA VAL A 606 -30.90 -0.04 -15.77
C VAL A 606 -30.79 -1.31 -14.93
N SER A 607 -29.89 -2.22 -15.31
CA SER A 607 -29.60 -3.44 -14.57
C SER A 607 -28.12 -3.82 -14.64
N SER A 608 -27.65 -4.56 -13.65
CA SER A 608 -26.29 -5.10 -13.56
C SER A 608 -26.30 -6.48 -12.90
N ALA A 609 -25.32 -7.31 -13.23
CA ALA A 609 -25.11 -8.62 -12.64
C ALA A 609 -23.62 -8.76 -12.27
N VAL A 610 -23.34 -8.99 -10.99
CA VAL A 610 -21.99 -9.08 -10.44
C VAL A 610 -21.81 -10.40 -9.70
N SER A 611 -20.69 -11.07 -9.90
CA SER A 611 -20.39 -12.34 -9.23
C SER A 611 -20.17 -12.15 -7.73
N LEU A 612 -20.70 -13.05 -6.92
CA LEU A 612 -20.40 -13.21 -5.50
C LEU A 612 -19.91 -14.63 -5.28
N LYS A 613 -18.69 -14.80 -4.77
CA LYS A 613 -18.18 -16.10 -4.39
C LYS A 613 -18.40 -16.33 -2.90
N ILE A 614 -18.94 -17.47 -2.51
CA ILE A 614 -18.96 -17.92 -1.11
C ILE A 614 -17.85 -18.98 -0.97
N PRO A 615 -16.72 -18.66 -0.31
CA PRO A 615 -15.64 -19.64 -0.12
C PRO A 615 -16.03 -20.71 0.92
N GLU A 616 -15.26 -21.79 1.01
CA GLU A 616 -15.30 -22.65 2.19
C GLU A 616 -14.81 -21.86 3.40
N LYS A 617 -15.39 -22.12 4.58
CA LYS A 617 -14.91 -21.51 5.83
C LYS A 617 -13.45 -21.94 6.04
N PRO A 618 -12.48 -21.01 6.06
CA PRO A 618 -11.09 -21.39 6.26
C PRO A 618 -10.86 -21.97 7.64
N GLU A 619 -9.96 -22.95 7.76
CA GLU A 619 -9.63 -23.60 9.04
C GLU A 619 -9.04 -22.64 10.08
N TRP A 620 -8.50 -21.50 9.64
CA TRP A 620 -7.89 -20.50 10.50
C TRP A 620 -8.90 -19.55 11.13
N LEU A 621 -10.12 -19.44 10.62
CA LEU A 621 -11.10 -18.45 11.08
C LEU A 621 -11.79 -18.93 12.37
N ASP A 622 -11.92 -18.05 13.36
CA ASP A 622 -12.47 -18.31 14.70
C ASP A 622 -11.63 -19.32 15.50
N ASN A 623 -10.30 -19.29 15.33
CA ASN A 623 -9.42 -20.21 16.05
C ASN A 623 -9.20 -19.79 17.51
N THR A 624 -8.84 -20.75 18.36
CA THR A 624 -8.56 -20.54 19.78
C THR A 624 -7.05 -20.54 20.11
N ILE A 625 -6.19 -20.36 19.10
CA ILE A 625 -4.73 -20.43 19.28
C ILE A 625 -4.31 -19.38 20.31
N GLY A 626 -3.58 -19.82 21.34
CA GLY A 626 -3.05 -18.92 22.36
C GLY A 626 -4.05 -18.46 23.42
N ILE A 627 -5.29 -18.93 23.40
CA ILE A 627 -6.25 -18.72 24.49
C ILE A 627 -5.97 -19.75 25.58
N SER A 628 -5.75 -19.29 26.81
CA SER A 628 -5.36 -20.13 27.94
C SER A 628 -5.86 -19.54 29.25
N GLU A 629 -6.30 -20.40 30.17
CA GLU A 629 -6.58 -20.04 31.57
C GLU A 629 -5.32 -20.09 32.45
N LYS A 630 -4.21 -20.61 31.93
CA LYS A 630 -2.91 -20.63 32.61
C LYS A 630 -2.15 -19.35 32.29
N VAL A 631 -1.54 -18.76 33.30
CA VAL A 631 -0.58 -17.66 33.15
C VAL A 631 0.72 -18.18 32.53
N PRO A 632 1.18 -17.62 31.39
CA PRO A 632 2.46 -17.99 30.81
C PRO A 632 3.62 -17.49 31.68
N ALA A 633 4.74 -18.23 31.69
CA ALA A 633 5.98 -17.73 32.27
C ALA A 633 6.42 -16.46 31.52
N PRO A 634 7.08 -15.48 32.18
CA PRO A 634 7.56 -15.50 33.57
C PRO A 634 6.57 -14.92 34.58
N TRP A 635 5.33 -14.64 34.21
CA TRP A 635 4.36 -14.04 35.13
C TRP A 635 3.86 -15.06 36.16
N VAL A 636 3.43 -14.53 37.31
CA VAL A 636 2.76 -15.31 38.34
C VAL A 636 1.25 -15.02 38.31
N PRO A 637 0.40 -15.94 38.76
CA PRO A 637 -1.04 -15.71 38.90
C PRO A 637 -1.38 -14.43 39.66
N VAL A 638 -2.45 -13.75 39.23
CA VAL A 638 -3.01 -12.59 39.92
C VAL A 638 -3.47 -13.00 41.32
N LYS A 639 -3.02 -12.26 42.34
CA LYS A 639 -3.51 -12.42 43.72
C LYS A 639 -4.34 -11.22 44.10
N THR A 640 -5.59 -11.47 44.48
CA THR A 640 -6.54 -10.41 44.84
C THR A 640 -7.04 -10.57 46.26
N ASN A 641 -7.04 -9.47 47.03
CA ASN A 641 -7.66 -9.39 48.36
C ASN A 641 -8.33 -8.02 48.55
N GLY A 642 -9.66 -7.98 48.42
CA GLY A 642 -10.43 -6.73 48.44
C GLY A 642 -9.95 -5.78 47.34
N LYS A 643 -9.46 -4.61 47.73
CA LYS A 643 -8.91 -3.56 46.84
C LYS A 643 -7.45 -3.80 46.42
N ASN A 644 -6.80 -4.83 46.98
CA ASN A 644 -5.39 -5.09 46.75
C ASN A 644 -5.23 -6.11 45.62
N ILE A 645 -4.42 -5.77 44.62
CA ILE A 645 -4.03 -6.67 43.54
C ILE A 645 -2.52 -6.80 43.56
N SER A 646 -2.01 -8.02 43.61
CA SER A 646 -0.59 -8.32 43.44
C SER A 646 -0.38 -9.11 42.17
N VAL A 647 0.55 -8.64 41.34
CA VAL A 647 1.06 -9.34 40.16
C VAL A 647 2.58 -9.42 40.27
N THR A 648 3.27 -9.94 39.26
CA THR A 648 4.74 -9.97 39.26
C THR A 648 5.35 -8.61 39.59
N ASP A 649 6.24 -8.58 40.59
CA ASP A 649 7.02 -7.43 41.10
C ASP A 649 6.25 -6.15 41.46
N ARG A 650 4.90 -6.19 41.45
CA ARG A 650 4.04 -5.01 41.61
C ARG A 650 2.82 -5.28 42.48
N LYS A 651 2.45 -4.26 43.24
CA LYS A 651 1.24 -4.24 44.08
C LYS A 651 0.43 -2.99 43.76
N TYR A 652 -0.88 -3.17 43.58
CA TYR A 652 -1.85 -2.11 43.33
C TYR A 652 -2.84 -2.07 44.50
N VAL A 653 -3.15 -0.86 44.95
CA VAL A 653 -4.29 -0.59 45.83
C VAL A 653 -5.27 0.25 45.02
N LEU A 654 -6.51 -0.22 44.88
CA LEU A 654 -7.55 0.46 44.10
C LEU A 654 -8.36 1.42 44.98
N ALA A 655 -8.68 2.60 44.45
CA ALA A 655 -9.67 3.51 45.00
C ALA A 655 -11.08 3.13 44.54
N ASP A 656 -12.11 3.66 45.22
CA ASP A 656 -13.51 3.37 44.88
C ASP A 656 -13.96 3.98 43.53
N ASN A 657 -13.19 4.91 42.99
CA ASN A 657 -13.39 5.44 41.63
C ASN A 657 -12.77 4.55 40.52
N GLY A 658 -12.17 3.41 40.89
CA GLY A 658 -11.51 2.49 39.97
C GLY A 658 -10.08 2.86 39.57
N LEU A 659 -9.56 4.03 39.97
CA LEU A 659 -8.16 4.40 39.73
C LEU A 659 -7.21 3.74 40.75
N PRO A 660 -5.92 3.57 40.41
CA PRO A 660 -4.94 3.02 41.34
C PRO A 660 -4.55 4.04 42.41
N GLU A 661 -5.10 3.93 43.61
CA GLU A 661 -4.75 4.76 44.78
C GLU A 661 -3.25 4.73 45.08
N GLN A 662 -2.65 3.55 44.98
CA GLN A 662 -1.22 3.33 45.21
C GLN A 662 -0.69 2.25 44.25
N ILE A 663 0.53 2.45 43.76
CA ILE A 663 1.27 1.43 42.99
C ILE A 663 2.68 1.33 43.55
N THR A 664 3.03 0.13 44.04
CA THR A 664 4.38 -0.15 44.55
C THR A 664 5.11 -1.10 43.62
N VAL A 665 6.32 -0.74 43.20
CA VAL A 665 7.21 -1.52 42.32
C VAL A 665 8.58 -1.64 43.00
N PHE A 666 9.07 -2.86 43.23
CA PHE A 666 10.31 -3.11 44.00
C PHE A 666 10.40 -2.28 45.30
N ASP A 667 9.29 -2.20 46.05
CA ASP A 667 9.12 -1.43 47.28
C ASP A 667 9.11 0.11 47.14
N THR A 668 9.20 0.64 45.92
CA THR A 668 9.04 2.08 45.65
C THR A 668 7.61 2.40 45.24
N ASN A 669 6.98 3.36 45.92
CA ASN A 669 5.66 3.87 45.52
C ASN A 669 5.78 4.88 44.36
N ILE A 670 4.94 4.73 43.33
CA ILE A 670 4.98 5.58 42.13
C ILE A 670 4.38 6.97 42.39
N PHE A 671 3.26 7.02 43.10
CA PHE A 671 2.51 8.26 43.27
C PHE A 671 2.88 8.99 44.57
N ALA A 672 2.95 10.31 44.51
CA ALA A 672 3.11 11.20 45.65
C ALA A 672 1.79 11.46 46.40
N GLY A 673 0.66 11.18 45.74
CA GLY A 673 -0.70 11.33 46.28
C GLY A 673 -1.68 10.41 45.55
N LYS A 674 -2.97 10.46 45.90
CA LYS A 674 -3.98 9.61 45.28
C LYS A 674 -4.34 10.14 43.89
N PRO A 675 -4.29 9.32 42.83
CA PRO A 675 -4.90 9.69 41.56
C PRO A 675 -6.40 9.97 41.71
N SER A 676 -6.91 10.90 40.91
CA SER A 676 -8.30 11.36 41.02
C SER A 676 -8.93 11.58 39.66
N VAL A 677 -10.26 11.45 39.59
CA VAL A 677 -11.09 11.89 38.47
C VAL A 677 -11.94 13.06 38.98
N ASN A 678 -11.90 14.17 38.26
CA ASN A 678 -12.45 15.45 38.71
C ASN A 678 -13.42 16.00 37.67
N PHE A 679 -14.51 16.58 38.17
CA PHE A 679 -15.55 17.22 37.37
C PHE A 679 -15.73 18.65 37.87
N ILE A 680 -15.75 19.62 36.97
CA ILE A 680 -15.98 21.03 37.29
C ILE A 680 -17.34 21.43 36.72
N ILE A 681 -18.20 21.97 37.58
CA ILE A 681 -19.56 22.40 37.25
C ILE A 681 -19.78 23.78 37.89
N ASN A 682 -20.20 24.75 37.09
CA ASN A 682 -20.37 26.15 37.50
C ASN A 682 -19.11 26.71 38.19
N GLY A 683 -17.93 26.36 37.67
CA GLY A 683 -16.62 26.78 38.18
C GLY A 683 -16.20 26.11 39.48
N LYS A 684 -16.91 25.09 39.97
CA LYS A 684 -16.61 24.39 41.24
C LYS A 684 -16.45 22.88 41.04
N PRO A 685 -15.57 22.21 41.81
CA PRO A 685 -15.52 20.75 41.83
C PRO A 685 -16.87 20.14 42.23
N ALA A 686 -17.31 19.11 41.52
CA ALA A 686 -18.47 18.32 41.89
C ALA A 686 -18.08 17.22 42.91
N ASP A 687 -18.91 17.03 43.92
CA ASP A 687 -18.75 15.95 44.89
C ASP A 687 -19.40 14.68 44.35
N ILE A 688 -18.62 13.60 44.25
CA ILE A 688 -19.09 12.28 43.82
C ILE A 688 -18.94 11.30 44.97
N VAL A 689 -20.04 10.66 45.35
CA VAL A 689 -20.04 9.60 46.35
C VAL A 689 -19.90 8.26 45.64
N PHE A 690 -18.72 7.65 45.76
CA PHE A 690 -18.47 6.31 45.21
C PHE A 690 -18.90 5.22 46.18
N GLU A 691 -19.58 4.20 45.68
CA GLU A 691 -19.83 2.97 46.43
C GLU A 691 -18.51 2.18 46.58
N PRO A 692 -18.35 1.37 47.65
CA PRO A 692 -17.21 0.47 47.77
C PRO A 692 -17.13 -0.46 46.56
N ILE A 693 -15.98 -0.47 45.87
CA ILE A 693 -15.82 -1.30 44.67
C ILE A 693 -15.97 -2.79 44.97
N GLN A 694 -16.63 -3.50 44.05
CA GLN A 694 -16.91 -4.93 44.19
C GLN A 694 -16.10 -5.73 43.18
N ASN A 695 -15.34 -6.70 43.67
CA ASN A 695 -14.70 -7.69 42.80
C ASN A 695 -15.75 -8.66 42.26
N THR A 696 -15.89 -8.71 40.94
CA THR A 696 -16.86 -9.56 40.24
C THR A 696 -16.26 -10.85 39.69
N SER A 697 -14.93 -10.92 39.57
CA SER A 697 -14.21 -12.09 39.07
C SER A 697 -12.76 -12.05 39.54
N ALA A 698 -12.28 -13.16 40.10
CA ALA A 698 -10.87 -13.36 40.44
C ALA A 698 -10.40 -14.69 39.83
N LYS A 699 -9.54 -14.60 38.81
CA LYS A 699 -8.92 -15.74 38.11
C LYS A 699 -7.40 -15.60 38.18
N ASP A 700 -6.68 -16.67 37.91
CA ASP A 700 -5.22 -16.63 37.81
C ASP A 700 -4.73 -15.62 36.76
N THR A 701 -5.49 -15.44 35.67
CA THR A 701 -5.13 -14.57 34.55
C THR A 701 -5.58 -13.12 34.72
N GLU A 702 -6.59 -12.83 35.53
CA GLU A 702 -7.21 -11.52 35.62
C GLU A 702 -8.07 -11.33 36.89
N SER A 703 -8.29 -10.08 37.29
CA SER A 703 -9.28 -9.70 38.31
C SER A 703 -10.16 -8.55 37.80
N SER A 704 -11.47 -8.64 38.01
CA SER A 704 -12.44 -7.66 37.51
C SER A 704 -13.26 -7.01 38.63
N TYR A 705 -13.62 -5.75 38.43
CA TYR A 705 -14.38 -4.94 39.38
C TYR A 705 -15.49 -4.13 38.69
N VAL A 706 -16.53 -3.81 39.45
CA VAL A 706 -17.57 -2.85 39.07
C VAL A 706 -17.43 -1.59 39.92
N ILE A 707 -17.59 -0.43 39.27
CA ILE A 707 -17.52 0.90 39.87
C ILE A 707 -18.86 1.60 39.72
N LYS A 708 -19.33 2.23 40.80
CA LYS A 708 -20.52 3.08 40.83
C LYS A 708 -20.26 4.32 41.65
N GLY A 709 -20.68 5.47 41.14
CA GLY A 709 -20.66 6.73 41.87
C GLY A 709 -21.85 7.60 41.50
N ASP A 710 -22.34 8.37 42.46
CA ASP A 710 -23.47 9.27 42.33
C ASP A 710 -23.04 10.70 42.71
N ALA A 711 -23.34 11.65 41.83
CA ALA A 711 -23.10 13.09 42.03
C ALA A 711 -24.39 13.91 42.19
N GLY A 712 -25.55 13.24 42.23
CA GLY A 712 -26.90 13.81 42.31
C GLY A 712 -27.44 14.36 40.98
N ASN A 713 -26.57 14.91 40.13
CA ASN A 713 -26.90 15.42 38.79
C ASN A 713 -26.41 14.53 37.64
N PHE A 714 -25.50 13.61 37.91
CA PHE A 714 -25.05 12.57 36.98
C PHE A 714 -24.59 11.33 37.75
N ASN A 715 -24.59 10.18 37.07
CA ASN A 715 -24.04 8.92 37.55
C ASN A 715 -22.73 8.59 36.87
N PHE A 716 -21.83 7.95 37.62
CA PHE A 716 -20.61 7.32 37.15
C PHE A 716 -20.77 5.80 37.24
N THR A 717 -20.64 5.09 36.13
CA THR A 717 -20.65 3.61 36.12
C THR A 717 -19.44 3.10 35.36
N GLY A 718 -18.80 2.04 35.84
CA GLY A 718 -17.63 1.51 35.15
C GLY A 718 -17.26 0.08 35.52
N THR A 719 -16.32 -0.46 34.74
CA THR A 719 -15.67 -1.74 34.99
C THR A 719 -14.17 -1.58 34.88
N LEU A 720 -13.45 -2.31 35.73
CA LEU A 720 -11.99 -2.40 35.71
C LEU A 720 -11.61 -3.87 35.56
N CYS A 721 -10.71 -4.19 34.63
CA CYS A 721 -10.08 -5.51 34.54
C CYS A 721 -8.56 -5.37 34.60
N THR A 722 -7.92 -6.04 35.56
CA THR A 722 -6.46 -6.09 35.71
C THR A 722 -5.95 -7.50 35.39
N GLU A 723 -5.07 -7.62 34.40
CA GLU A 723 -4.47 -8.89 33.95
C GLU A 723 -3.15 -9.22 34.68
N TYR A 724 -2.68 -10.46 34.55
CA TYR A 724 -1.47 -10.99 35.20
C TYR A 724 -0.17 -10.22 34.94
N ASP A 725 -0.07 -9.45 33.86
CA ASP A 725 1.08 -8.59 33.56
C ASP A 725 0.93 -7.17 34.15
N GLY A 726 -0.13 -6.92 34.91
CA GLY A 726 -0.43 -5.62 35.53
C GLY A 726 -1.12 -4.62 34.61
N PHE A 727 -1.43 -4.99 33.37
CA PHE A 727 -2.26 -4.15 32.49
C PHE A 727 -3.68 -4.07 33.05
N SER A 728 -4.18 -2.85 33.22
CA SER A 728 -5.48 -2.58 33.83
C SER A 728 -6.32 -1.71 32.90
N LEU A 729 -7.46 -2.20 32.45
CA LEU A 729 -8.38 -1.48 31.56
C LEU A 729 -9.62 -1.03 32.32
N LEU A 730 -9.79 0.29 32.46
CA LEU A 730 -10.97 0.93 33.01
C LEU A 730 -11.86 1.43 31.88
N LYS A 731 -13.10 0.96 31.88
CA LYS A 731 -14.18 1.46 31.02
C LYS A 731 -15.20 2.13 31.91
N PHE A 732 -15.54 3.38 31.65
CA PHE A 732 -16.55 4.08 32.44
C PHE A 732 -17.44 4.97 31.58
N ALA A 733 -18.64 5.22 32.10
CA ALA A 733 -19.64 6.07 31.50
C ALA A 733 -20.07 7.13 32.51
N VAL A 734 -20.26 8.35 32.01
CA VAL A 734 -20.88 9.45 32.74
C VAL A 734 -22.26 9.64 32.13
N THR A 735 -23.30 9.56 32.95
CA THR A 735 -24.70 9.63 32.49
C THR A 735 -25.40 10.78 33.23
N PRO A 736 -25.80 11.86 32.52
CA PRO A 736 -26.52 12.96 33.14
C PRO A 736 -27.95 12.52 33.52
N GLU A 737 -28.45 12.94 34.68
CA GLU A 737 -29.86 12.76 35.06
C GLU A 737 -30.78 13.68 34.23
N LYS A 738 -30.28 14.88 33.93
CA LYS A 738 -30.87 15.90 33.06
C LYS A 738 -29.74 16.62 32.33
N PRO A 739 -30.00 17.27 31.17
CA PRO A 739 -28.98 18.05 30.48
C PRO A 739 -28.20 18.95 31.43
N LEU A 740 -26.87 18.76 31.45
CA LEU A 740 -25.97 19.33 32.45
C LEU A 740 -24.78 19.98 31.77
N GLU A 741 -24.48 21.23 32.12
CA GLU A 741 -23.26 21.90 31.66
C GLU A 741 -22.08 21.44 32.52
N ILE A 742 -21.04 20.94 31.87
CA ILE A 742 -19.80 20.53 32.53
C ILE A 742 -18.67 21.38 31.98
N ASP A 743 -18.00 22.12 32.86
CA ASP A 743 -16.90 23.03 32.49
C ASP A 743 -15.63 22.25 32.14
N ALA A 744 -15.33 21.20 32.90
CA ALA A 744 -14.16 20.35 32.69
C ALA A 744 -14.31 18.96 33.31
N ILE A 745 -13.65 17.98 32.70
CA ILE A 745 -13.46 16.62 33.22
C ILE A 745 -12.00 16.26 33.03
N TYR A 746 -11.30 15.89 34.10
CA TYR A 746 -9.89 15.51 34.01
C TYR A 746 -9.49 14.47 35.06
N MET A 747 -8.48 13.66 34.73
CA MET A 747 -7.82 12.75 35.65
C MET A 747 -6.43 13.27 36.04
N ASP A 748 -6.11 13.27 37.33
CA ASP A 748 -4.79 13.67 37.83
C ASP A 748 -4.03 12.46 38.35
N PHE A 749 -2.78 12.31 37.91
CA PHE A 749 -1.83 11.31 38.38
C PHE A 749 -0.60 12.02 39.00
N PRO A 750 -0.52 12.13 40.34
CA PRO A 750 0.56 12.86 41.02
C PRO A 750 1.77 11.94 41.24
N PHE A 751 2.85 12.12 40.49
CA PHE A 751 4.08 11.33 40.58
C PHE A 751 5.09 11.92 41.55
N ASN A 752 5.84 11.03 42.22
CA ASN A 752 7.06 11.43 42.92
C ASN A 752 8.07 12.04 41.93
N LYS A 753 8.71 13.16 42.31
CA LYS A 753 9.64 13.89 41.43
C LYS A 753 10.74 13.00 40.86
N ASP A 754 11.29 12.08 41.66
CA ASP A 754 12.39 11.19 41.27
C ASP A 754 11.95 10.07 40.29
N ILE A 755 10.65 9.94 40.05
CA ILE A 755 10.08 9.03 39.05
C ILE A 755 9.77 9.78 37.76
N ALA A 756 9.46 11.07 37.82
CA ALA A 756 9.09 11.87 36.66
C ALA A 756 10.33 12.42 35.91
N MET A 757 11.23 11.55 35.43
CA MET A 757 12.47 11.96 34.75
C MET A 757 12.36 11.93 33.22
N TYR A 758 11.55 11.05 32.65
CA TYR A 758 11.44 10.81 31.20
C TYR A 758 9.99 10.68 30.78
N VAL A 759 9.67 11.20 29.59
CA VAL A 759 8.35 11.03 28.97
C VAL A 759 8.50 10.40 27.59
N ARG A 760 7.65 9.41 27.28
CA ARG A 760 7.46 8.88 25.92
C ARG A 760 5.97 8.93 25.60
N ALA A 761 5.58 9.40 24.43
CA ALA A 761 4.19 9.41 24.00
C ALA A 761 4.03 9.09 22.52
N PHE A 762 2.91 8.49 22.15
CA PHE A 762 2.62 8.08 20.78
C PHE A 762 1.20 8.47 20.39
N THR A 763 1.04 8.92 19.15
CA THR A 763 -0.26 9.05 18.49
C THR A 763 -0.27 8.17 17.25
N TYR A 764 -1.33 7.36 17.13
CA TYR A 764 -1.52 6.40 16.03
C TYR A 764 -2.64 6.83 15.08
N LEU A 765 -3.33 7.94 15.39
CA LEU A 765 -4.25 8.63 14.47
C LEU A 765 -3.45 9.22 13.27
N PRO A 766 -4.11 9.70 12.18
CA PRO A 766 -3.57 9.78 10.81
C PRO A 766 -2.17 10.35 10.60
N THR A 767 -1.66 11.14 11.55
CA THR A 767 -0.34 11.74 11.48
C THR A 767 0.81 10.89 12.01
N TYR A 768 0.56 9.72 12.62
CA TYR A 768 1.53 8.85 13.33
C TYR A 768 2.78 9.59 13.84
N LYS A 769 2.76 10.04 15.10
CA LYS A 769 3.88 10.76 15.71
C LYS A 769 4.34 10.09 16.99
N ASN A 770 5.64 10.03 17.15
CA ASN A 770 6.31 9.59 18.36
C ASN A 770 6.99 10.78 19.01
N TYR A 771 6.67 11.00 20.28
CA TYR A 771 7.20 12.06 21.12
C TYR A 771 8.05 11.45 22.22
N SER A 772 9.19 12.05 22.52
CA SER A 772 9.99 11.64 23.67
C SER A 772 10.65 12.88 24.28
N ALA A 773 10.66 13.01 25.60
CA ALA A 773 11.41 14.06 26.30
C ALA A 773 12.49 13.46 27.18
N SER A 774 13.74 13.83 26.91
CA SER A 774 14.88 13.48 27.77
C SER A 774 15.05 14.51 28.87
N LEU A 775 15.19 14.05 30.11
CA LEU A 775 15.25 14.88 31.33
C LEU A 775 14.08 15.88 31.39
N TYR A 776 12.90 15.37 31.74
CA TYR A 776 11.69 16.15 31.91
C TYR A 776 11.87 17.20 33.02
N GLU A 777 12.10 18.45 32.61
CA GLU A 777 12.19 19.60 33.51
C GLU A 777 11.00 20.57 33.40
N GLY A 778 9.94 20.17 32.68
CA GLY A 778 8.82 21.06 32.35
C GLY A 778 8.97 21.65 30.94
N THR A 779 8.26 22.74 30.65
CA THR A 779 8.24 23.38 29.32
C THR A 779 9.32 24.44 29.13
N SER A 780 9.94 24.92 30.21
CA SER A 780 10.98 25.96 30.13
C SER A 780 12.21 25.43 29.42
N ASN A 781 12.58 26.06 28.30
CA ASN A 781 13.74 25.76 27.45
C ASN A 781 13.66 24.48 26.58
N ALA A 782 12.47 23.89 26.43
CA ALA A 782 12.35 22.67 25.64
C ALA A 782 12.65 22.90 24.16
N LYS A 783 13.58 22.10 23.61
CA LYS A 783 13.99 22.17 22.19
C LYS A 783 13.52 20.92 21.47
N LYS A 784 12.81 21.13 20.36
CA LYS A 784 12.36 20.06 19.47
C LYS A 784 13.46 19.68 18.48
N VAL A 785 13.74 18.37 18.39
CA VAL A 785 14.66 17.75 17.44
C VAL A 785 13.87 16.76 16.58
N ASP A 786 13.93 16.90 15.25
CA ASP A 786 13.34 15.95 14.31
C ASP A 786 14.39 14.91 13.89
N ILE A 787 14.08 13.64 14.15
CA ILE A 787 14.88 12.47 13.79
C ILE A 787 13.99 11.51 12.99
N GLY A 788 14.09 11.54 11.67
CA GLY A 788 13.34 10.65 10.79
C GLY A 788 11.82 10.74 10.94
N GLY A 789 11.28 11.94 11.22
CA GLY A 789 9.86 12.18 11.45
C GLY A 789 9.40 11.92 12.91
N LYS A 790 10.31 11.52 13.80
CA LYS A 790 10.06 11.39 15.25
C LYS A 790 10.48 12.68 15.96
N TRP A 791 9.69 13.13 16.92
CA TRP A 791 9.94 14.38 17.64
C TRP A 791 10.53 14.08 19.01
N ILE A 792 11.78 14.47 19.21
CA ILE A 792 12.46 14.32 20.50
C ILE A 792 12.67 15.70 21.09
N TYR A 793 12.29 15.89 22.34
CA TYR A 793 12.47 17.11 23.11
C TYR A 793 13.64 16.94 24.08
N ASN A 794 14.58 17.86 24.07
CA ASN A 794 15.77 17.78 24.92
C ASN A 794 16.34 19.17 25.29
N PRO A 795 16.42 19.53 26.59
CA PRO A 795 15.69 18.93 27.72
C PRO A 795 14.19 19.31 27.68
N GLY A 796 13.37 18.77 28.57
CA GLY A 796 11.99 19.22 28.78
C GLY A 796 10.95 18.72 27.78
N TRP A 797 9.69 19.10 27.99
CA TRP A 797 8.52 18.66 27.20
C TRP A 797 7.79 19.87 26.62
N ILE A 798 7.54 19.87 25.30
CA ILE A 798 6.65 20.87 24.69
C ILE A 798 5.26 20.28 24.62
N TRP A 799 4.30 21.01 25.17
CA TRP A 799 2.90 20.64 25.09
C TRP A 799 2.43 20.51 23.63
N THR A 800 1.68 19.45 23.34
CA THR A 800 1.12 19.17 22.00
C THR A 800 -0.39 19.38 22.03
N GLU A 801 -0.93 20.10 21.04
CA GLU A 801 -2.38 20.12 20.78
C GLU A 801 -2.88 18.78 20.23
N ASP A 802 -1.97 17.91 19.78
CA ASP A 802 -2.28 16.61 19.22
C ASP A 802 -2.76 15.63 20.31
N PHE A 803 -3.77 14.82 19.96
CA PHE A 803 -4.21 13.68 20.76
C PHE A 803 -3.09 12.65 20.91
N ILE A 804 -3.01 12.03 22.10
CA ILE A 804 -1.98 11.07 22.47
C ILE A 804 -2.67 9.76 22.83
N ASN A 805 -2.41 8.71 22.05
CA ASN A 805 -2.95 7.38 22.32
C ASN A 805 -2.25 6.71 23.50
N THR A 806 -0.93 6.84 23.62
CA THR A 806 -0.18 6.23 24.72
C THR A 806 0.84 7.21 25.28
N ILE A 807 0.99 7.22 26.59
CA ILE A 807 2.02 8.01 27.29
C ILE A 807 2.64 7.16 28.40
N TRP A 808 3.95 7.28 28.57
CA TRP A 808 4.72 6.67 29.63
C TRP A 808 5.56 7.76 30.31
N LEU A 809 5.49 7.81 31.63
CA LEU A 809 6.31 8.66 32.48
C LEU A 809 7.08 7.77 33.46
N GLY A 810 8.39 7.96 33.56
CA GLY A 810 9.21 7.14 34.43
C GLY A 810 10.66 7.61 34.53
N ASN A 811 11.48 6.83 35.24
CA ASN A 811 12.90 7.06 35.41
C ASN A 811 13.72 5.92 34.78
N ASP A 812 14.96 5.72 35.18
CA ASP A 812 15.81 4.67 34.61
C ASP A 812 15.35 3.24 34.96
N LYS A 813 14.50 3.07 35.99
CA LYS A 813 14.14 1.75 36.56
C LYS A 813 12.65 1.42 36.49
N ILE A 814 11.79 2.38 36.82
CA ILE A 814 10.33 2.18 36.95
C ILE A 814 9.56 3.27 36.22
N GLY A 815 8.30 3.00 35.91
CA GLY A 815 7.43 3.99 35.29
C GLY A 815 5.96 3.59 35.27
N PHE A 816 5.15 4.47 34.72
CA PHE A 816 3.71 4.32 34.58
C PHE A 816 3.28 4.71 33.19
N ALA A 817 2.50 3.85 32.57
CA ALA A 817 1.89 4.09 31.27
C ALA A 817 0.39 4.30 31.38
N LEU A 818 -0.13 5.15 30.50
CA LEU A 818 -1.55 5.33 30.24
C LEU A 818 -1.82 5.21 28.74
N ALA A 819 -2.94 4.59 28.36
CA ALA A 819 -3.32 4.36 26.96
C ALA A 819 -4.82 4.51 26.72
N THR A 820 -5.19 4.97 25.53
CA THR A 820 -6.56 4.99 25.00
C THR A 820 -6.56 4.89 23.47
N GLU A 821 -7.61 4.30 22.89
CA GLU A 821 -7.71 4.04 21.44
C GLU A 821 -8.31 5.21 20.63
N SER A 822 -9.11 6.06 21.28
CA SER A 822 -10.04 6.98 20.60
C SER A 822 -10.11 8.34 21.29
N ASP A 823 -10.37 9.38 20.50
CA ASP A 823 -10.66 10.75 20.93
C ASP A 823 -12.18 11.07 20.94
N GLU A 824 -13.06 10.09 20.69
CA GLU A 824 -14.53 10.25 20.48
C GLU A 824 -15.27 11.17 21.46
N ASN A 825 -14.89 11.13 22.74
CA ASN A 825 -15.54 11.93 23.79
C ASN A 825 -14.59 12.94 24.44
N ILE A 826 -13.45 13.23 23.80
CA ILE A 826 -12.49 14.22 24.25
C ILE A 826 -12.85 15.57 23.65
N LYS A 827 -12.99 16.59 24.50
CA LYS A 827 -13.48 17.92 24.10
C LYS A 827 -12.50 19.01 24.53
N GLY A 828 -12.19 19.92 23.61
CA GLY A 828 -11.25 21.02 23.81
C GLY A 828 -9.88 20.76 23.19
N LYS A 829 -8.95 21.71 23.39
CA LYS A 829 -7.59 21.67 22.79
C LYS A 829 -6.54 21.01 23.68
N LYS A 830 -6.83 20.80 24.97
CA LYS A 830 -5.91 20.17 25.92
C LYS A 830 -6.29 18.70 26.09
N HIS A 831 -5.32 17.82 25.86
CA HIS A 831 -5.44 16.40 26.19
C HIS A 831 -4.51 16.01 27.36
N ILE A 832 -3.19 16.19 27.23
CA ILE A 832 -2.25 15.91 28.32
C ILE A 832 -1.54 17.19 28.76
N GLU A 833 -1.48 17.42 30.07
CA GLU A 833 -0.78 18.55 30.69
C GLU A 833 0.08 18.03 31.85
N PHE A 834 1.28 18.58 32.01
CA PHE A 834 2.13 18.27 33.16
C PHE A 834 2.26 19.51 34.05
N ILE A 835 1.89 19.38 35.32
CA ILE A 835 1.87 20.46 36.30
C ILE A 835 2.89 20.14 37.38
N LYS A 836 3.89 21.02 37.54
CA LYS A 836 4.87 20.91 38.62
C LYS A 836 4.38 21.62 39.86
N LYS A 837 4.40 20.93 41.01
CA LYS A 837 4.06 21.48 42.31
C LYS A 837 4.97 20.87 43.38
N ASP A 838 5.80 21.69 44.01
CA ASP A 838 6.75 21.25 45.05
C ASP A 838 7.59 20.03 44.61
N ASN A 839 7.49 18.91 45.32
CA ASN A 839 8.16 17.62 45.00
C ASN A 839 7.26 16.65 44.21
N THR A 840 6.24 17.16 43.51
CA THR A 840 5.28 16.36 42.75
C THR A 840 5.17 16.85 41.30
N THR A 841 5.14 15.90 40.37
CA THR A 841 4.76 16.15 38.97
C THR A 841 3.38 15.54 38.74
N ILE A 842 2.38 16.36 38.45
CA ILE A 842 1.04 15.89 38.14
C ILE A 842 0.91 15.73 36.63
N MET A 843 0.65 14.51 36.15
CA MET A 843 0.16 14.29 34.80
C MET A 843 -1.36 14.42 34.81
N ARG A 844 -1.88 15.47 34.18
CA ARG A 844 -3.32 15.71 34.02
C ARG A 844 -3.77 15.27 32.64
N VAL A 845 -4.80 14.44 32.61
CA VAL A 845 -5.48 13.98 31.39
C VAL A 845 -6.83 14.64 31.30
N HIS A 846 -6.96 15.57 30.38
CA HIS A 846 -8.19 16.30 30.09
C HIS A 846 -9.08 15.47 29.18
N LEU A 847 -10.26 15.10 29.66
CA LEU A 847 -11.34 14.52 28.86
C LEU A 847 -12.23 15.63 28.31
N VAL A 848 -12.45 16.67 29.11
CA VAL A 848 -13.15 17.89 28.72
C VAL A 848 -12.34 19.06 29.25
N SER A 849 -11.81 19.90 28.34
CA SER A 849 -11.00 21.07 28.66
C SER A 849 -11.69 22.40 28.29
N SER A 850 -12.95 22.34 27.88
CA SER A 850 -13.81 23.49 27.54
C SER A 850 -15.26 23.13 27.83
N PRO A 851 -16.12 24.05 28.28
CA PRO A 851 -17.49 23.75 28.64
C PRO A 851 -18.26 23.00 27.55
N ILE A 852 -19.00 21.97 27.95
CA ILE A 852 -19.88 21.19 27.06
C ILE A 852 -21.26 21.01 27.70
N MET A 853 -22.26 20.86 26.83
CA MET A 853 -23.55 20.34 27.26
C MET A 853 -23.54 18.81 27.20
N LEU A 854 -23.75 18.17 28.36
CA LEU A 854 -23.94 16.74 28.45
C LEU A 854 -25.43 16.41 28.54
N ASP A 855 -26.02 15.95 27.45
CA ASP A 855 -27.43 15.56 27.32
C ASP A 855 -27.64 14.05 27.15
N LYS A 856 -26.57 13.32 26.88
CA LYS A 856 -26.52 11.87 26.70
C LYS A 856 -25.34 11.27 27.46
N SER A 857 -25.37 9.96 27.66
CA SER A 857 -24.24 9.27 28.28
C SER A 857 -23.00 9.32 27.38
N VAL A 858 -21.85 9.70 27.96
CA VAL A 858 -20.53 9.64 27.32
C VAL A 858 -19.69 8.52 27.93
N LYS A 859 -18.85 7.89 27.11
CA LYS A 859 -18.06 6.72 27.49
C LYS A 859 -16.57 6.98 27.29
N TYR A 860 -15.77 6.46 28.21
CA TYR A 860 -14.32 6.58 28.19
C TYR A 860 -13.68 5.21 28.44
N GLU A 861 -12.59 4.95 27.72
CA GLU A 861 -11.76 3.76 27.91
C GLU A 861 -10.30 4.18 28.10
N TYR A 862 -9.74 3.85 29.26
CA TYR A 862 -8.34 4.12 29.58
C TYR A 862 -7.70 2.88 30.20
N ALA A 863 -6.53 2.52 29.71
CA ALA A 863 -5.70 1.50 30.32
C ALA A 863 -4.48 2.10 30.99
N TRP A 864 -4.01 1.47 32.07
CA TRP A 864 -2.71 1.76 32.67
C TRP A 864 -1.89 0.52 32.92
N GLN A 865 -0.57 0.70 33.01
CA GLN A 865 0.36 -0.35 33.40
C GLN A 865 1.62 0.24 34.04
N ALA A 866 2.02 -0.27 35.20
CA ALA A 866 3.33 0.04 35.79
C ALA A 866 4.43 -0.84 35.19
N THR A 867 5.61 -0.26 34.96
CA THR A 867 6.78 -0.94 34.41
C THR A 867 7.88 -1.08 35.48
N PRO A 868 8.72 -2.13 35.45
CA PRO A 868 8.86 -3.18 34.43
C PRO A 868 7.64 -4.10 34.26
N VAL A 869 7.39 -4.59 33.04
CA VAL A 869 6.22 -5.43 32.71
C VAL A 869 6.42 -6.92 32.96
N LYS A 870 7.67 -7.35 33.03
CA LYS A 870 8.10 -8.70 33.35
C LYS A 870 9.45 -8.67 34.10
N PRO A 871 9.85 -9.73 34.81
CA PRO A 871 11.15 -9.79 35.47
C PRO A 871 12.30 -9.74 34.48
N GLU A 872 13.44 -9.21 34.92
CA GLU A 872 14.68 -9.27 34.15
C GLU A 872 15.09 -10.73 33.88
N THR A 873 15.60 -11.00 32.68
CA THR A 873 16.16 -12.31 32.33
C THR A 873 17.47 -12.57 33.07
N LYS A 874 17.66 -13.81 33.53
CA LYS A 874 18.96 -14.27 34.05
C LYS A 874 19.85 -14.88 32.97
N ASP A 875 19.28 -15.18 31.80
CA ASP A 875 20.03 -15.71 30.66
C ASP A 875 20.66 -14.57 29.85
N PRO A 876 22.01 -14.45 29.86
CA PRO A 876 22.70 -13.38 29.13
C PRO A 876 22.57 -13.54 27.61
N LYS A 877 22.38 -14.77 27.10
CA LYS A 877 22.25 -15.00 25.66
C LYS A 877 21.06 -14.27 25.04
N LYS A 878 19.99 -14.00 25.81
CA LYS A 878 18.82 -13.25 25.29
C LYS A 878 19.15 -11.84 24.77
N TRP A 879 20.34 -11.32 25.06
CA TRP A 879 20.83 -10.06 24.50
C TRP A 879 21.57 -10.23 23.15
N HIS A 880 21.72 -11.46 22.65
CA HIS A 880 22.42 -11.78 21.41
C HIS A 880 21.43 -12.03 20.28
N ALA A 881 21.12 -10.96 19.54
CA ALA A 881 20.18 -11.00 18.43
C ALA A 881 20.85 -10.63 17.09
N SER A 882 20.36 -11.22 15.99
CA SER A 882 20.85 -10.92 14.64
C SER A 882 19.72 -10.89 13.61
N TYR A 883 19.97 -10.23 12.47
CA TYR A 883 19.03 -10.07 11.37
C TYR A 883 19.22 -11.03 10.19
N TYR A 884 20.08 -12.05 10.32
CA TYR A 884 20.46 -12.87 9.17
C TYR A 884 20.77 -14.35 9.48
N ALA A 885 19.85 -15.31 9.30
CA ALA A 885 20.05 -16.69 9.78
C ALA A 885 20.95 -17.65 8.96
N ASN A 886 22.10 -17.21 8.44
CA ASN A 886 23.11 -18.13 7.91
C ASN A 886 24.52 -17.71 8.33
N TRP A 887 24.88 -18.04 9.58
CA TRP A 887 26.12 -17.62 10.21
C TRP A 887 27.19 -18.73 10.25
N PRO A 888 28.48 -18.35 10.35
CA PRO A 888 29.54 -19.27 10.71
C PRO A 888 29.28 -19.97 12.05
N GLU A 889 29.85 -21.16 12.24
CA GLU A 889 29.71 -21.96 13.47
C GLU A 889 29.97 -21.16 14.75
N ASP A 890 31.07 -20.41 14.81
CA ASP A 890 31.47 -19.72 16.04
C ASP A 890 30.47 -18.64 16.47
N PHE A 891 29.83 -17.98 15.50
CA PHE A 891 28.78 -17.00 15.77
C PHE A 891 27.48 -17.68 16.22
N SER A 892 27.08 -18.76 15.53
CA SER A 892 25.87 -19.53 15.89
C SER A 892 25.90 -20.07 17.32
N LYS A 893 27.08 -20.38 17.88
CA LYS A 893 27.23 -20.84 19.28
C LYS A 893 26.84 -19.78 20.33
N ARG A 894 27.00 -18.49 20.01
CA ARG A 894 26.74 -17.36 20.93
C ARG A 894 25.35 -16.77 20.74
N LEU A 895 24.83 -16.86 19.52
CA LEU A 895 23.56 -16.26 19.17
C LEU A 895 22.39 -16.93 19.90
N TYR A 896 21.45 -16.13 20.41
CA TYR A 896 20.18 -16.62 20.92
C TYR A 896 19.15 -16.75 19.81
N VAL A 897 18.91 -15.66 19.08
CA VAL A 897 17.91 -15.61 18.02
C VAL A 897 18.41 -14.83 16.82
N GLY A 898 18.07 -15.28 15.61
CA GLY A 898 18.09 -14.35 14.48
C GLY A 898 16.88 -14.39 13.59
N ALA A 899 16.51 -13.18 13.17
CA ALA A 899 15.47 -12.90 12.19
C ALA A 899 15.96 -13.27 10.80
N GLN A 900 15.04 -13.77 9.98
CA GLN A 900 15.38 -14.28 8.66
C GLN A 900 14.48 -13.68 7.58
N TYR A 901 15.01 -12.64 6.95
CA TYR A 901 14.37 -11.93 5.85
C TYR A 901 14.34 -12.75 4.55
N GLY A 902 13.31 -12.50 3.72
CA GLY A 902 13.26 -12.95 2.33
C GLY A 902 12.93 -14.42 2.09
N LEU A 903 12.86 -15.26 3.13
CA LEU A 903 12.58 -16.71 2.99
C LEU A 903 11.09 -17.04 2.80
N ILE A 904 10.20 -16.13 3.14
CA ILE A 904 8.76 -16.38 3.22
C ILE A 904 7.92 -15.35 2.47
N SER A 905 6.70 -15.76 2.15
CA SER A 905 5.61 -14.85 1.81
C SER A 905 5.15 -14.19 3.12
N LEU A 906 5.38 -12.88 3.28
CA LEU A 906 5.07 -12.13 4.49
C LEU A 906 3.63 -12.42 4.92
N SER A 907 3.49 -13.06 6.09
CA SER A 907 2.21 -13.42 6.70
C SER A 907 1.34 -14.41 5.89
N TYR A 908 1.92 -15.24 5.01
CA TYR A 908 1.22 -16.34 4.33
C TYR A 908 2.01 -17.66 4.47
N PRO A 909 1.38 -18.82 4.78
CA PRO A 909 2.07 -20.06 5.14
C PRO A 909 2.72 -20.80 3.96
N LYS A 910 3.51 -20.09 3.15
CA LYS A 910 4.26 -20.61 2.00
C LYS A 910 5.72 -20.13 2.00
N LEU A 911 6.64 -21.07 1.95
CA LEU A 911 8.08 -20.83 1.82
C LEU A 911 8.44 -20.43 0.38
N LYS A 912 9.42 -19.54 0.23
CA LYS A 912 10.00 -19.14 -1.08
C LYS A 912 11.21 -19.99 -1.47
N ILE A 913 11.94 -20.54 -0.50
CA ILE A 913 13.10 -21.42 -0.72
C ILE A 913 13.16 -22.54 0.34
N PRO A 914 13.94 -23.61 0.14
CA PRO A 914 14.11 -24.68 1.15
C PRO A 914 14.90 -24.16 2.36
N VAL A 915 14.25 -24.02 3.52
CA VAL A 915 14.84 -23.45 4.75
C VAL A 915 15.48 -24.48 5.69
N LYS A 916 15.36 -25.77 5.37
CA LYS A 916 15.76 -26.87 6.27
C LYS A 916 17.23 -26.82 6.69
N SER A 917 18.14 -26.52 5.76
CA SER A 917 19.58 -26.47 6.06
C SER A 917 19.96 -25.32 7.00
N ILE A 918 19.28 -24.18 6.87
CA ILE A 918 19.45 -23.00 7.74
C ILE A 918 19.04 -23.36 9.18
N LEU A 919 17.85 -23.93 9.33
CA LEU A 919 17.32 -24.38 10.63
C LEU A 919 18.23 -25.44 11.26
N THR A 920 18.58 -26.50 10.51
CA THR A 920 19.47 -27.56 11.01
C THR A 920 20.82 -27.02 11.49
N ASN A 921 21.41 -26.07 10.77
CA ASN A 921 22.68 -25.48 11.17
C ASN A 921 22.54 -24.61 12.43
N ALA A 922 21.49 -23.79 12.54
CA ALA A 922 21.25 -22.98 13.72
C ALA A 922 20.97 -23.83 14.96
N HIS A 923 20.05 -24.80 14.85
CA HIS A 923 19.65 -25.71 15.92
C HIS A 923 20.80 -26.57 16.43
N LYS A 924 21.75 -26.97 15.56
CA LYS A 924 22.96 -27.71 15.96
C LYS A 924 23.74 -26.98 17.07
N TYR A 925 23.71 -25.65 17.09
CA TYR A 925 24.44 -24.83 18.06
C TYR A 925 23.52 -24.15 19.09
N GLY A 926 22.23 -24.49 19.10
CA GLY A 926 21.24 -23.93 20.03
C GLY A 926 20.72 -22.53 19.66
N ALA A 927 21.05 -22.01 18.47
CA ALA A 927 20.52 -20.73 17.99
C ALA A 927 19.10 -20.92 17.43
N LYS A 928 18.21 -19.98 17.79
CA LYS A 928 16.83 -19.94 17.33
C LYS A 928 16.70 -19.13 16.05
N VAL A 929 15.82 -19.56 15.16
CA VAL A 929 15.55 -18.88 13.88
C VAL A 929 14.08 -18.50 13.82
N VAL A 930 13.84 -17.22 13.59
CA VAL A 930 12.49 -16.68 13.49
C VAL A 930 12.28 -15.99 12.13
N PRO A 931 11.16 -16.26 11.44
CA PRO A 931 10.87 -15.69 10.14
C PRO A 931 10.18 -14.32 10.28
N ASP A 932 10.34 -13.48 9.25
CA ASP A 932 9.81 -12.11 9.21
C ASP A 932 8.28 -12.04 9.05
N PHE A 933 7.61 -11.36 9.98
CA PHE A 933 6.16 -11.41 10.17
C PHE A 933 5.59 -10.01 10.32
N TYR A 934 4.70 -9.61 9.40
CA TYR A 934 4.10 -8.27 9.43
C TYR A 934 2.69 -8.35 10.01
N LEU A 935 2.44 -7.63 11.10
CA LEU A 935 1.13 -7.62 11.76
C LEU A 935 0.19 -6.59 11.14
N SER A 936 0.74 -5.47 10.66
CA SER A 936 -0.05 -4.35 10.15
C SER A 936 -0.03 -4.25 8.62
N ALA A 937 0.28 -5.35 7.93
CA ALA A 937 0.29 -5.39 6.48
C ALA A 937 0.01 -6.79 5.92
N ALA A 938 -0.67 -6.85 4.78
CA ALA A 938 -1.02 -8.09 4.08
C ALA A 938 -0.70 -8.00 2.58
N GLN A 939 -0.25 -9.10 1.97
CA GLN A 939 0.14 -9.11 0.56
C GLN A 939 -1.08 -9.23 -0.37
N PHE A 940 -1.24 -8.32 -1.34
CA PHE A 940 -2.41 -8.28 -2.24
C PHE A 940 -2.65 -9.55 -3.06
N ASN A 941 -1.61 -10.36 -3.25
CA ASN A 941 -1.66 -11.53 -4.13
C ASN A 941 -1.96 -12.84 -3.40
N THR A 942 -2.16 -12.85 -2.07
CA THR A 942 -2.55 -14.06 -1.35
C THR A 942 -4.04 -14.36 -1.57
N PRO A 943 -4.45 -15.65 -1.61
CA PRO A 943 -5.86 -16.02 -1.73
C PRO A 943 -6.74 -15.39 -0.64
N GLU A 944 -6.24 -15.34 0.59
CA GLU A 944 -6.97 -14.81 1.75
C GLU A 944 -7.12 -13.29 1.65
N GLN A 945 -6.08 -12.53 1.28
CA GLN A 945 -6.21 -11.08 1.11
C GLN A 945 -7.23 -10.72 0.02
N LYS A 946 -7.32 -11.52 -1.05
CA LYS A 946 -8.31 -11.31 -2.12
C LYS A 946 -9.75 -11.55 -1.65
N LEU A 947 -9.94 -12.41 -0.65
CA LEU A 947 -11.26 -12.75 -0.12
C LEU A 947 -11.65 -11.85 1.07
N PHE A 948 -10.74 -11.67 2.02
CA PHE A 948 -10.99 -10.99 3.30
C PHE A 948 -10.44 -9.55 3.34
N GLY A 949 -9.84 -9.05 2.25
CA GLY A 949 -9.20 -7.74 2.22
C GLY A 949 -10.10 -6.58 2.66
N HIS A 950 -11.41 -6.63 2.38
CA HIS A 950 -12.37 -5.60 2.81
C HIS A 950 -12.46 -5.45 4.33
N GLU A 951 -12.28 -6.54 5.07
CA GLU A 951 -12.32 -6.58 6.53
C GLU A 951 -10.94 -6.60 7.18
N TRP A 952 -9.86 -6.55 6.39
CA TRP A 952 -8.47 -6.46 6.88
C TRP A 952 -7.82 -5.09 6.60
N GLU A 953 -8.05 -4.52 5.42
CA GLU A 953 -7.40 -3.29 4.94
C GLU A 953 -7.95 -2.01 5.59
N ILE A 954 -7.07 -1.14 6.07
CA ILE A 954 -7.50 0.10 6.74
C ILE A 954 -8.27 1.04 5.80
N THR A 955 -9.05 1.96 6.37
CA THR A 955 -9.63 3.09 5.63
C THR A 955 -9.08 4.42 6.19
N PRO A 956 -8.66 5.38 5.34
CA PRO A 956 -8.46 5.24 3.89
C PRO A 956 -7.39 4.21 3.54
N ARG A 957 -7.56 3.49 2.43
CA ARG A 957 -6.66 2.40 2.02
C ARG A 957 -5.25 2.94 1.77
N GLN A 958 -4.28 2.37 2.47
CA GLN A 958 -2.86 2.63 2.23
C GLN A 958 -2.16 1.36 1.74
N SER A 959 -1.08 1.55 0.99
CA SER A 959 -0.28 0.45 0.48
C SER A 959 1.19 0.80 0.41
N TRP A 960 2.03 -0.21 0.53
CA TRP A 960 3.46 -0.11 0.33
C TRP A 960 3.93 -1.31 -0.49
N SER A 961 4.55 -1.06 -1.65
CA SER A 961 4.97 -2.12 -2.56
C SER A 961 3.78 -2.98 -3.01
N ASN A 962 3.85 -4.30 -2.86
CA ASN A 962 2.77 -5.26 -3.13
C ASN A 962 1.93 -5.59 -1.88
N MET A 963 1.98 -4.75 -0.85
CA MET A 963 1.28 -4.94 0.42
C MET A 963 0.23 -3.86 0.66
N GLY A 964 -0.94 -4.27 1.14
CA GLY A 964 -1.92 -3.38 1.74
C GLY A 964 -1.66 -3.23 3.23
N ILE A 965 -1.81 -2.01 3.74
CA ILE A 965 -1.80 -1.80 5.18
C ILE A 965 -3.09 -2.39 5.76
N ALA A 966 -2.92 -3.24 6.76
CA ALA A 966 -3.99 -3.95 7.42
C ALA A 966 -4.00 -3.58 8.90
N SER A 967 -5.18 -3.64 9.51
CA SER A 967 -5.33 -3.55 10.96
C SER A 967 -5.50 -4.95 11.53
N ALA A 968 -5.24 -5.13 12.83
CA ALA A 968 -5.41 -6.41 13.52
C ALA A 968 -6.90 -6.75 13.74
N SER A 969 -7.75 -6.68 12.72
CA SER A 969 -9.16 -7.09 12.84
C SER A 969 -9.28 -8.54 13.29
N SER A 970 -10.42 -8.93 13.86
CA SER A 970 -10.59 -10.27 14.45
C SER A 970 -10.21 -11.42 13.51
N SER A 971 -10.62 -11.38 12.24
CA SER A 971 -10.28 -12.40 11.26
C SER A 971 -8.82 -12.34 10.79
N HIS A 972 -8.23 -11.15 10.72
CA HIS A 972 -6.81 -10.99 10.39
C HIS A 972 -5.90 -11.50 11.51
N LEU A 973 -6.24 -11.19 12.77
CA LEU A 973 -5.56 -11.71 13.96
C LEU A 973 -5.52 -13.25 13.94
N ASP A 974 -6.67 -13.87 13.69
CA ASP A 974 -6.79 -15.33 13.63
C ASP A 974 -5.93 -15.92 12.51
N PHE A 975 -5.95 -15.31 11.33
CA PHE A 975 -5.11 -15.70 10.21
C PHE A 975 -3.61 -15.58 10.54
N LEU A 976 -3.18 -14.51 11.22
CA LEU A 976 -1.81 -14.30 11.66
C LEU A 976 -1.36 -15.36 12.68
N LEU A 977 -2.20 -15.68 13.68
CA LEU A 977 -1.91 -16.73 14.66
C LEU A 977 -1.81 -18.11 14.01
N HIS A 978 -2.71 -18.43 13.09
CA HIS A 978 -2.65 -19.67 12.33
C HIS A 978 -1.39 -19.75 11.47
N THR A 979 -0.99 -18.64 10.84
CA THR A 979 0.23 -18.60 10.02
C THR A 979 1.48 -18.78 10.89
N ALA A 980 1.54 -18.16 12.08
CA ALA A 980 2.60 -18.39 13.04
C ALA A 980 2.66 -19.85 13.51
N LYS A 981 1.50 -20.45 13.81
CA LYS A 981 1.39 -21.89 14.12
C LYS A 981 1.95 -22.76 13.00
N CYS A 982 1.57 -22.48 11.74
CA CYS A 982 2.11 -23.19 10.58
C CYS A 982 3.62 -23.07 10.48
N TYR A 983 4.20 -21.90 10.72
CA TYR A 983 5.65 -21.71 10.67
C TYR A 983 6.39 -22.55 11.72
N VAL A 984 5.85 -22.59 12.94
CA VAL A 984 6.43 -23.40 14.02
C VAL A 984 6.24 -24.89 13.75
N GLU A 985 5.01 -25.35 13.56
CA GLU A 985 4.70 -26.80 13.53
C GLU A 985 5.04 -27.46 12.19
N LYS A 986 4.87 -26.76 11.06
CA LYS A 986 5.09 -27.34 9.73
C LYS A 986 6.51 -27.14 9.21
N PHE A 987 7.11 -25.99 9.50
CA PHE A 987 8.43 -25.63 8.95
C PHE A 987 9.56 -25.70 9.97
N GLY A 988 9.27 -25.78 11.27
CA GLY A 988 10.27 -25.94 12.33
C GLY A 988 10.97 -24.63 12.72
N PHE A 989 10.33 -23.48 12.52
CA PHE A 989 10.82 -22.21 13.07
C PHE A 989 10.58 -22.14 14.57
N ASP A 990 11.40 -21.35 15.27
CA ASP A 990 11.40 -21.25 16.74
C ASP A 990 10.51 -20.10 17.25
N GLY A 991 9.67 -19.51 16.40
CA GLY A 991 8.84 -18.36 16.76
C GLY A 991 8.65 -17.39 15.60
N VAL A 992 8.64 -16.09 15.89
CA VAL A 992 8.40 -15.02 14.91
C VAL A 992 9.30 -13.81 15.14
N TYR A 993 9.67 -13.14 14.05
CA TYR A 993 10.19 -11.78 14.09
C TYR A 993 9.10 -10.81 13.64
N LEU A 994 8.72 -9.87 14.51
CA LEU A 994 7.60 -8.96 14.30
C LEU A 994 8.10 -7.60 13.81
N ASP A 995 7.86 -7.31 12.53
CA ASP A 995 8.14 -6.02 11.90
C ASP A 995 6.82 -5.36 11.48
N VAL A 996 6.85 -4.05 11.22
CA VAL A 996 5.65 -3.27 10.82
C VAL A 996 4.45 -3.66 11.71
N SER A 997 4.67 -3.56 13.02
CA SER A 997 3.85 -4.23 14.05
C SER A 997 3.22 -3.25 15.06
N GLN A 998 3.16 -1.97 14.70
CA GLN A 998 2.52 -0.91 15.49
C GLN A 998 1.00 -0.86 15.25
N PRO A 999 0.22 -0.31 16.20
CA PRO A 999 -1.18 0.03 15.97
C PRO A 999 -1.34 0.93 14.74
N VAL A 1000 -2.35 0.63 13.91
CA VAL A 1000 -2.70 1.45 12.75
C VAL A 1000 -4.15 1.89 12.89
N ALA A 1001 -4.38 3.21 12.90
CA ALA A 1001 -5.73 3.73 13.00
C ALA A 1001 -6.52 3.50 11.70
N SER A 1002 -7.81 3.24 11.85
CA SER A 1002 -8.72 2.94 10.75
C SER A 1002 -10.14 3.40 11.11
N ASP A 1003 -10.90 3.85 10.11
CA ASP A 1003 -12.34 4.11 10.20
C ASP A 1003 -13.16 3.14 9.33
N ASN A 1004 -12.54 2.01 8.95
CA ASN A 1004 -13.17 1.02 8.07
C ASN A 1004 -14.42 0.42 8.76
N PRO A 1005 -15.62 0.55 8.15
CA PRO A 1005 -16.88 0.07 8.73
C PRO A 1005 -17.01 -1.45 8.85
N TYR A 1006 -16.06 -2.21 8.29
CA TYR A 1006 -16.00 -3.67 8.35
C TYR A 1006 -15.04 -4.17 9.43
N HIS A 1007 -14.25 -3.27 9.99
CA HIS A 1007 -13.28 -3.54 11.03
C HIS A 1007 -13.88 -3.35 12.42
N ASP A 1008 -13.06 -3.61 13.42
CA ASP A 1008 -13.36 -3.37 14.82
C ASP A 1008 -12.81 -1.99 15.24
N ALA A 1009 -12.94 -0.98 14.35
CA ALA A 1009 -12.31 0.34 14.47
C ALA A 1009 -13.19 1.48 13.93
N GLY A 1010 -12.93 2.68 14.43
CA GLY A 1010 -13.59 3.93 14.05
C GLY A 1010 -14.89 4.23 14.81
N TYR A 1011 -15.25 5.49 14.86
CA TYR A 1011 -16.52 5.98 15.40
C TYR A 1011 -17.16 7.03 14.48
N THR A 1012 -18.44 7.35 14.71
CA THR A 1012 -19.16 8.38 13.96
C THR A 1012 -19.56 9.50 14.91
N ASP A 1013 -19.14 10.73 14.61
CA ASP A 1013 -19.49 11.90 15.43
C ASP A 1013 -20.95 12.35 15.22
N GLU A 1014 -21.37 13.33 16.01
CA GLU A 1014 -22.70 13.94 15.95
C GLU A 1014 -23.04 14.62 14.62
N ASN A 1015 -22.03 14.95 13.81
CA ASN A 1015 -22.20 15.51 12.47
C ASN A 1015 -22.23 14.43 11.37
N GLY A 1016 -22.22 13.14 11.75
CA GLY A 1016 -22.18 12.02 10.82
C GLY A 1016 -20.82 11.80 10.17
N ARG A 1017 -19.75 12.44 10.66
CA ARG A 1017 -18.38 12.22 10.15
C ARG A 1017 -17.76 11.02 10.83
N LYS A 1018 -17.06 10.21 10.04
CA LYS A 1018 -16.29 9.08 10.54
C LYS A 1018 -14.91 9.53 11.00
N HIS A 1019 -14.48 8.97 12.13
CA HIS A 1019 -13.17 9.20 12.72
C HIS A 1019 -12.49 7.86 12.98
N PRO A 1020 -11.17 7.76 12.75
CA PRO A 1020 -10.45 6.52 12.95
C PRO A 1020 -10.12 6.30 14.43
N THR A 1021 -10.02 5.04 14.86
CA THR A 1021 -9.49 4.68 16.20
C THR A 1021 -8.24 3.81 16.05
N ALA A 1022 -7.32 3.90 17.01
CA ALA A 1022 -6.14 3.06 17.08
C ALA A 1022 -6.52 1.69 17.69
N VAL A 1023 -6.29 0.57 17.00
CA VAL A 1023 -6.68 -0.78 17.47
C VAL A 1023 -5.69 -1.41 18.47
N ILE A 1024 -5.32 -0.68 19.51
CA ILE A 1024 -4.32 -1.07 20.53
C ILE A 1024 -4.72 -2.35 21.28
N TRP A 1025 -5.97 -2.47 21.72
CA TRP A 1025 -6.46 -3.61 22.50
C TRP A 1025 -6.42 -4.90 21.70
N LYS A 1026 -6.80 -4.81 20.42
CA LYS A 1026 -6.82 -5.96 19.53
C LYS A 1026 -5.41 -6.39 19.16
N LEU A 1027 -4.49 -5.44 18.97
CA LEU A 1027 -3.08 -5.75 18.81
C LEU A 1027 -2.49 -6.38 20.08
N ARG A 1028 -2.80 -5.88 21.27
CA ARG A 1028 -2.40 -6.52 22.54
C ARG A 1028 -2.89 -7.96 22.62
N GLU A 1029 -4.14 -8.24 22.23
CA GLU A 1029 -4.69 -9.59 22.19
C GLU A 1029 -3.85 -10.51 21.29
N LEU A 1030 -3.49 -10.04 20.08
CA LEU A 1030 -2.65 -10.78 19.14
C LEU A 1030 -1.29 -11.14 19.76
N TYR A 1031 -0.60 -10.17 20.36
CA TYR A 1031 0.68 -10.41 21.03
C TYR A 1031 0.55 -11.38 22.21
N LYS A 1032 -0.48 -11.21 23.05
CA LYS A 1032 -0.75 -12.09 24.20
C LYS A 1032 -1.00 -13.53 23.76
N ARG A 1033 -1.86 -13.73 22.76
CA ARG A 1033 -2.18 -15.07 22.22
C ARG A 1033 -0.95 -15.70 21.56
N LEU A 1034 -0.19 -14.94 20.79
CA LEU A 1034 1.03 -15.41 20.16
C LEU A 1034 2.08 -15.85 21.18
N TYR A 1035 2.33 -15.02 22.19
CA TYR A 1035 3.26 -15.32 23.27
C TYR A 1035 2.83 -16.57 24.04
N THR A 1036 1.55 -16.65 24.41
CA THR A 1036 0.97 -17.80 25.11
C THR A 1036 1.13 -19.08 24.28
N TYR A 1037 0.86 -19.04 22.97
CA TYR A 1037 1.05 -20.19 22.09
C TYR A 1037 2.50 -20.69 22.05
N LEU A 1038 3.47 -19.77 22.06
CA LEU A 1038 4.90 -20.04 21.96
C LEU A 1038 5.56 -20.46 23.28
N HIS A 1039 4.95 -20.16 24.44
CA HIS A 1039 5.55 -20.35 25.76
C HIS A 1039 4.76 -21.29 26.68
N THR A 1040 3.71 -21.93 26.16
CA THR A 1040 2.93 -22.93 26.91
C THR A 1040 3.03 -24.30 26.23
N ASN A 1041 2.57 -25.34 26.93
CA ASN A 1041 2.53 -26.72 26.43
C ASN A 1041 3.92 -27.25 26.00
N GLY A 1042 4.97 -26.90 26.74
CA GLY A 1042 6.34 -27.37 26.52
C GLY A 1042 7.07 -26.73 25.34
N LYS A 1043 6.49 -25.69 24.71
CA LYS A 1043 7.18 -24.91 23.68
C LYS A 1043 8.16 -23.94 24.32
N ASP A 1044 9.32 -23.78 23.67
CA ASP A 1044 10.34 -22.78 23.97
C ASP A 1044 10.50 -21.88 22.74
N GLY A 1045 9.45 -21.15 22.40
CA GLY A 1045 9.45 -20.23 21.26
C GLY A 1045 10.14 -18.90 21.56
N VAL A 1046 10.19 -18.02 20.56
CA VAL A 1046 10.69 -16.63 20.68
C VAL A 1046 9.79 -15.67 19.94
N VAL A 1047 9.39 -14.60 20.62
CA VAL A 1047 8.87 -13.38 20.00
C VAL A 1047 10.00 -12.36 19.96
N PHE A 1048 10.58 -12.14 18.78
CA PHE A 1048 11.56 -11.09 18.54
C PHE A 1048 10.84 -9.92 17.86
N ALA A 1049 10.82 -8.72 18.44
CA ALA A 1049 10.06 -7.61 17.85
C ALA A 1049 10.93 -6.39 17.52
N HIS A 1050 10.70 -5.83 16.34
CA HIS A 1050 11.23 -4.54 15.93
C HIS A 1050 10.17 -3.47 16.10
N THR A 1051 10.18 -2.87 17.29
CA THR A 1051 9.11 -1.96 17.71
C THR A 1051 9.62 -1.10 18.86
N ALA A 1052 9.12 0.14 18.95
CA ALA A 1052 9.28 0.88 20.19
C ALA A 1052 8.48 0.17 21.29
N PRO A 1053 8.99 0.11 22.53
CA PRO A 1053 8.35 -0.61 23.62
C PRO A 1053 7.07 0.11 23.99
N MET A 1054 5.94 -0.44 23.54
CA MET A 1054 4.63 0.07 23.91
C MET A 1054 4.18 -0.64 25.19
N PRO A 1055 3.94 0.10 26.29
CA PRO A 1055 3.26 -0.45 27.45
C PRO A 1055 1.95 -1.12 27.04
N GLY A 1056 1.64 -2.26 27.65
CA GLY A 1056 0.51 -3.11 27.26
C GLY A 1056 0.82 -4.10 26.15
N ILE A 1057 1.96 -4.02 25.46
CA ILE A 1057 2.34 -4.99 24.42
C ILE A 1057 3.73 -5.57 24.66
N VAL A 1058 4.70 -4.73 25.04
CA VAL A 1058 6.12 -5.12 25.11
C VAL A 1058 6.40 -6.29 26.09
N GLY A 1059 5.50 -6.54 27.05
CA GLY A 1059 5.62 -7.68 27.96
C GLY A 1059 5.61 -9.02 27.23
N PHE A 1060 4.88 -9.12 26.11
CA PHE A 1060 4.72 -10.32 25.30
C PHE A 1060 5.79 -10.47 24.21
N VAL A 1061 6.97 -9.89 24.44
CA VAL A 1061 8.12 -9.95 23.54
C VAL A 1061 9.34 -10.45 24.32
N ASP A 1062 10.13 -11.37 23.75
CA ASP A 1062 11.33 -11.90 24.40
C ASP A 1062 12.56 -11.03 24.19
N VAL A 1063 12.71 -10.47 22.99
CA VAL A 1063 13.79 -9.55 22.61
C VAL A 1063 13.19 -8.40 21.82
N VAL A 1064 13.50 -7.16 22.21
CA VAL A 1064 13.13 -5.97 21.45
C VAL A 1064 14.37 -5.41 20.78
N THR A 1065 14.24 -4.98 19.54
CA THR A 1065 15.24 -4.16 18.87
C THR A 1065 14.59 -2.85 18.43
N ALA A 1066 15.29 -1.74 18.67
CA ALA A 1066 14.91 -0.40 18.21
C ALA A 1066 16.16 0.42 17.88
N GLY A 1067 15.97 1.57 17.21
CA GLY A 1067 17.06 2.47 16.85
C GLY A 1067 17.21 2.72 15.35
N GLU A 1068 16.44 2.05 14.49
CA GLU A 1068 16.49 2.27 13.02
C GLU A 1068 16.18 3.73 12.65
N GLU A 1069 15.37 4.45 13.45
CA GLU A 1069 15.08 5.87 13.25
C GLU A 1069 16.33 6.76 13.19
N TRP A 1070 17.37 6.38 13.92
CA TRP A 1070 18.64 7.10 13.96
C TRP A 1070 19.46 6.87 12.68
N GLY A 1071 18.94 6.09 11.73
CA GLY A 1071 19.52 5.94 10.40
C GLY A 1071 19.62 7.24 9.61
N ALA A 1072 18.80 8.24 9.91
CA ALA A 1072 18.96 9.59 9.37
C ALA A 1072 20.23 10.28 9.89
N GLU A 1073 20.67 9.94 11.10
CA GLU A 1073 21.87 10.52 11.75
C GLU A 1073 23.16 9.74 11.46
N ARG A 1074 23.07 8.60 10.77
CA ARG A 1074 24.22 7.70 10.56
C ARG A 1074 25.41 8.40 9.89
N GLU A 1075 25.15 9.29 8.94
CA GLU A 1075 26.18 10.01 8.18
C GLU A 1075 26.87 11.08 9.04
N ASN A 1076 26.24 11.46 10.15
CA ASN A 1076 26.76 12.37 11.16
C ASN A 1076 27.20 11.65 12.42
N PHE A 1077 27.45 10.33 12.38
CA PHE A 1077 27.98 9.58 13.51
C PHE A 1077 27.15 9.78 14.80
N TYR A 1078 25.81 9.77 14.64
CA TYR A 1078 24.84 9.96 15.71
C TYR A 1078 25.04 11.25 16.55
N LYS A 1079 25.56 12.34 15.97
CA LYS A 1079 25.87 13.60 16.67
C LYS A 1079 24.76 14.21 17.52
N ARG A 1080 23.49 13.98 17.15
CA ARG A 1080 22.35 14.48 17.91
C ARG A 1080 21.81 13.49 18.94
N LEU A 1081 22.37 12.28 19.05
CA LEU A 1081 22.04 11.29 20.07
C LEU A 1081 22.89 11.56 21.32
N SER A 1082 22.33 12.26 22.31
CA SER A 1082 22.98 12.46 23.61
C SER A 1082 22.82 11.23 24.52
N PRO A 1083 23.62 11.11 25.60
CA PRO A 1083 23.45 10.05 26.59
C PRO A 1083 22.03 10.02 27.20
N ASP A 1084 21.45 11.18 27.51
CA ASP A 1084 20.08 11.24 28.04
C ASP A 1084 19.02 10.85 27.00
N MET A 1085 19.23 11.18 25.73
CA MET A 1085 18.36 10.69 24.66
C MET A 1085 18.48 9.18 24.50
N PHE A 1086 19.69 8.60 24.67
CA PHE A 1086 19.88 7.16 24.68
C PHE A 1086 19.13 6.51 25.86
N ARG A 1087 19.28 7.01 27.09
CA ARG A 1087 18.52 6.56 28.27
C ARG A 1087 17.01 6.67 28.07
N THR A 1088 16.57 7.76 27.45
CA THR A 1088 15.16 8.05 27.23
C THR A 1088 14.58 7.24 26.09
N LYS A 1089 15.33 6.84 25.06
CA LYS A 1089 14.77 6.28 23.83
C LYS A 1089 15.20 4.85 23.54
N GLU A 1090 16.45 4.52 23.82
CA GLU A 1090 17.11 3.28 23.42
C GLU A 1090 17.39 2.35 24.61
N MET A 1091 17.46 2.88 25.83
CA MET A 1091 17.54 2.06 27.03
C MET A 1091 16.12 1.62 27.42
N HIS A 1092 15.79 0.32 27.28
CA HIS A 1092 14.45 -0.21 27.59
C HIS A 1092 14.43 -1.16 28.79
N ILE A 1093 15.47 -1.14 29.61
CA ILE A 1093 15.51 -1.90 30.89
C ILE A 1093 14.30 -1.59 31.78
N GLN A 1094 13.74 -0.38 31.64
CA GLN A 1094 12.51 0.11 32.30
C GLN A 1094 11.29 -0.81 32.11
N TYR A 1095 11.29 -1.67 31.09
CA TYR A 1095 10.21 -2.59 30.76
C TYR A 1095 10.51 -4.03 31.19
N GLY A 1096 11.73 -4.35 31.61
CA GLY A 1096 12.16 -5.70 31.97
C GLY A 1096 12.32 -6.64 30.77
N VAL A 1097 12.47 -6.09 29.56
CA VAL A 1097 12.64 -6.84 28.31
C VAL A 1097 14.05 -6.60 27.79
N PRO A 1098 14.82 -7.66 27.44
CA PRO A 1098 16.10 -7.52 26.75
C PRO A 1098 15.96 -6.63 25.52
N HIS A 1099 16.81 -5.61 25.45
CA HIS A 1099 16.81 -4.65 24.36
C HIS A 1099 18.14 -4.65 23.62
N THR A 1100 18.08 -4.73 22.30
CA THR A 1100 19.24 -4.64 21.44
C THR A 1100 19.17 -3.42 20.53
N PHE A 1101 20.26 -2.65 20.45
CA PHE A 1101 20.29 -1.42 19.66
C PHE A 1101 20.50 -1.73 18.17
N TYR A 1102 19.51 -1.36 17.36
CA TYR A 1102 19.57 -1.40 15.90
C TYR A 1102 20.50 -0.29 15.41
N SER A 1103 21.72 -0.65 15.01
CA SER A 1103 22.73 0.31 14.57
C SER A 1103 23.16 0.14 13.12
N PHE A 1104 23.49 1.25 12.46
CA PHE A 1104 24.03 1.28 11.09
C PHE A 1104 25.53 0.94 10.98
N HIS A 1105 26.13 0.30 12.00
CA HIS A 1105 27.49 -0.24 11.88
C HIS A 1105 27.57 -1.42 10.90
N GLN A 1106 26.48 -2.13 10.63
CA GLN A 1106 26.55 -3.43 9.95
C GLN A 1106 25.48 -3.66 8.87
N TYR A 1107 24.82 -2.60 8.39
CA TYR A 1107 23.96 -2.65 7.20
C TYR A 1107 24.71 -2.24 5.94
N SER A 1108 25.94 -2.75 5.77
CA SER A 1108 26.80 -2.48 4.61
C SER A 1108 26.14 -2.79 3.25
N TRP A 1109 25.09 -3.62 3.22
CA TRP A 1109 24.28 -3.85 2.01
C TRP A 1109 23.19 -2.81 1.76
N ARG A 1110 22.79 -2.02 2.78
CA ARG A 1110 21.89 -0.86 2.63
C ARG A 1110 22.67 0.46 2.50
N VAL A 1111 23.92 0.51 2.95
CA VAL A 1111 24.73 1.75 2.97
C VAL A 1111 26.20 1.50 2.60
N ASN A 1112 26.80 2.45 1.90
CA ASN A 1112 28.20 2.35 1.46
C ASN A 1112 29.23 2.63 2.59
N ASN A 1113 28.83 3.29 3.68
CA ASN A 1113 29.71 3.72 4.78
C ASN A 1113 29.14 3.32 6.15
N PRO A 1114 29.52 2.18 6.73
CA PRO A 1114 29.11 1.78 8.08
C PRO A 1114 29.81 2.63 9.17
N VAL A 1115 29.10 2.88 10.28
CA VAL A 1115 29.69 3.47 11.52
C VAL A 1115 30.61 2.43 12.19
N PRO A 1116 31.75 2.75 12.83
CA PRO A 1116 32.62 1.76 13.48
C PRO A 1116 31.97 1.00 14.67
N LEU A 1117 32.38 -0.26 14.94
CA LEU A 1117 31.84 -1.06 16.05
C LEU A 1117 32.08 -0.38 17.40
N GLU A 1118 33.30 0.09 17.61
CA GLU A 1118 33.73 0.75 18.85
C GLU A 1118 32.82 1.93 19.19
N GLU A 1119 32.40 2.69 18.19
CA GLU A 1119 31.47 3.82 18.35
C GLU A 1119 30.03 3.37 18.69
N ILE A 1120 29.61 2.18 18.28
CA ILE A 1120 28.33 1.63 18.75
C ILE A 1120 28.46 1.10 20.19
N LEU A 1121 29.58 0.46 20.51
CA LEU A 1121 29.81 -0.11 21.83
C LEU A 1121 29.96 0.97 22.90
N MET A 1122 30.62 2.09 22.59
CA MET A 1122 30.72 3.23 23.50
C MET A 1122 29.35 3.85 23.81
N MET A 1123 28.37 3.75 22.90
CA MET A 1123 27.01 4.24 23.16
C MET A 1123 26.19 3.22 23.96
N THR A 1124 26.32 1.93 23.62
CA THR A 1124 25.43 0.87 24.10
C THR A 1124 25.85 0.28 25.46
N LEU A 1125 27.13 -0.05 25.66
CA LEU A 1125 27.60 -0.73 26.87
C LEU A 1125 27.48 0.09 28.17
N PRO A 1126 27.73 1.43 28.18
CA PRO A 1126 27.52 2.24 29.37
C PRO A 1126 26.06 2.35 29.82
N HIS A 1127 25.12 1.87 28.99
CA HIS A 1127 23.68 1.87 29.24
C HIS A 1127 23.10 0.45 29.43
N ARG A 1128 23.94 -0.58 29.57
CA ARG A 1128 23.53 -1.99 29.63
C ARG A 1128 22.66 -2.40 28.43
N VAL A 1129 23.11 -2.04 27.24
CA VAL A 1129 22.52 -2.43 25.95
C VAL A 1129 23.58 -3.10 25.09
N LEU A 1130 23.19 -4.10 24.28
CA LEU A 1130 24.04 -4.70 23.24
C LEU A 1130 23.50 -4.36 21.84
N PRO A 1131 24.35 -4.25 20.81
CA PRO A 1131 23.87 -4.01 19.45
C PRO A 1131 23.25 -5.27 18.81
N THR A 1132 22.20 -5.08 18.01
CA THR A 1132 21.69 -6.13 17.09
C THR A 1132 22.64 -6.29 15.91
N ILE A 1133 22.95 -7.54 15.52
CA ILE A 1133 24.00 -7.83 14.51
C ILE A 1133 23.40 -8.04 13.12
N GLY A 1134 23.85 -7.22 12.16
CA GLY A 1134 23.33 -7.17 10.78
C GLY A 1134 24.01 -8.14 9.81
N ASP A 1135 25.35 -8.16 9.74
CA ASP A 1135 26.09 -8.89 8.71
C ASP A 1135 27.11 -9.92 9.24
N ARG A 1136 27.67 -10.73 8.33
CA ARG A 1136 28.62 -11.81 8.67
C ARG A 1136 30.00 -11.30 9.12
N ASN A 1137 30.39 -10.08 8.76
CA ASN A 1137 31.71 -9.54 9.07
C ASN A 1137 31.71 -8.94 10.48
N GLY A 1138 30.68 -8.15 10.80
CA GLY A 1138 30.45 -7.60 12.12
C GLY A 1138 30.17 -8.65 13.20
N GLY A 1139 29.63 -9.81 12.81
CA GLY A 1139 29.48 -10.95 13.72
C GLY A 1139 30.81 -11.48 14.28
N LYS A 1140 31.95 -11.35 13.58
CA LYS A 1140 33.24 -11.80 14.13
C LYS A 1140 33.79 -10.87 15.19
N GLU A 1141 33.64 -9.57 14.99
CA GLU A 1141 34.21 -8.53 15.87
C GLU A 1141 33.46 -8.42 17.19
N ILE A 1142 32.17 -8.77 17.23
CA ILE A 1142 31.36 -8.72 18.45
C ILE A 1142 31.55 -9.93 19.38
N ILE A 1143 31.94 -11.10 18.85
CA ILE A 1143 32.05 -12.34 19.66
C ILE A 1143 32.89 -12.15 20.93
N PRO A 1144 34.10 -11.54 20.88
CA PRO A 1144 34.89 -11.32 22.09
C PRO A 1144 34.19 -10.44 23.12
N VAL A 1145 33.38 -9.47 22.67
CA VAL A 1145 32.61 -8.58 23.53
C VAL A 1145 31.44 -9.35 24.16
N TRP A 1146 30.73 -10.19 23.41
CA TRP A 1146 29.69 -11.07 23.95
C TRP A 1146 30.26 -12.08 24.96
N ASP A 1147 31.34 -12.78 24.63
CA ASP A 1147 32.00 -13.73 25.54
C ASP A 1147 32.50 -13.06 26.84
N LEU A 1148 32.86 -11.77 26.76
CA LEU A 1148 33.16 -10.95 27.93
C LEU A 1148 31.88 -10.62 28.70
N MET A 1149 30.91 -9.98 28.06
CA MET A 1149 29.70 -9.46 28.70
C MET A 1149 28.79 -10.55 29.28
N ASP A 1150 28.78 -11.76 28.73
CA ASP A 1150 28.04 -12.92 29.26
C ASP A 1150 28.37 -13.23 30.72
N LYS A 1151 29.59 -12.89 31.16
CA LYS A 1151 30.06 -13.12 32.53
C LYS A 1151 29.59 -12.06 33.52
N TRP A 1152 28.96 -10.98 33.04
CA TRP A 1152 28.63 -9.79 33.84
C TRP A 1152 27.17 -9.33 33.68
N ILE A 1153 26.63 -9.28 32.46
CA ILE A 1153 25.39 -8.55 32.14
C ILE A 1153 24.15 -9.00 32.93
N THR A 1154 24.10 -10.25 33.38
CA THR A 1154 23.03 -10.81 34.23
C THR A 1154 23.48 -11.29 35.62
N SER A 1155 24.79 -11.27 35.91
CA SER A 1155 25.40 -11.85 37.11
C SER A 1155 26.12 -10.83 37.99
N SER A 1156 25.96 -9.54 37.70
CA SER A 1156 26.57 -8.43 38.42
C SER A 1156 25.56 -7.30 38.63
N ASP A 1157 25.82 -6.47 39.62
CA ASP A 1157 25.07 -5.24 39.84
C ASP A 1157 25.58 -4.16 38.88
N PHE A 1158 24.69 -3.70 37.99
CA PHE A 1158 25.01 -2.62 37.07
C PHE A 1158 24.81 -1.26 37.75
N ILE A 1159 25.92 -0.56 37.99
CA ILE A 1159 26.00 0.78 38.57
C ILE A 1159 26.33 1.77 37.45
N PRO A 1160 25.35 2.53 36.95
CA PRO A 1160 25.55 3.39 35.80
C PRO A 1160 26.29 4.70 36.14
N TYR A 1161 26.90 5.34 35.14
CA TYR A 1161 27.64 6.61 35.29
C TYR A 1161 26.80 7.76 35.88
N TRP A 1162 25.47 7.70 35.75
CA TRP A 1162 24.55 8.70 36.29
C TRP A 1162 24.11 8.41 37.73
N SER A 1163 24.55 7.29 38.31
CA SER A 1163 24.28 6.97 39.71
C SER A 1163 25.15 7.82 40.64
N PRO A 1164 24.59 8.47 41.68
CA PRO A 1164 25.39 9.16 42.69
C PRO A 1164 26.33 8.20 43.45
N GLU A 1165 25.93 6.93 43.55
CA GLU A 1165 26.68 5.83 44.18
C GLU A 1165 27.70 5.17 43.23
N SER A 1166 27.99 5.76 42.07
CA SER A 1166 28.98 5.19 41.14
C SER A 1166 30.36 5.14 41.80
N PRO A 1167 31.02 3.96 41.86
CA PRO A 1167 32.39 3.84 42.34
C PRO A 1167 33.42 4.35 41.33
N ALA A 1168 32.99 4.75 40.12
CA ALA A 1168 33.85 5.36 39.11
C ALA A 1168 33.31 6.75 38.76
N LYS A 1169 34.10 7.80 39.05
CA LYS A 1169 33.73 9.19 38.83
C LYS A 1169 34.70 9.85 37.86
N THR A 1170 34.17 10.49 36.83
CA THR A 1170 34.95 11.20 35.82
C THR A 1170 34.89 12.71 36.07
N ASN A 1171 35.90 13.45 35.64
CA ASN A 1171 35.93 14.92 35.71
C ASN A 1171 35.61 15.59 34.35
N SER A 1172 35.18 14.80 33.36
CA SER A 1172 34.90 15.25 31.99
C SER A 1172 33.45 14.97 31.64
N GLU A 1173 32.77 15.98 31.07
CA GLU A 1173 31.39 15.84 30.58
C GLU A 1173 31.28 14.87 29.39
N SER A 1174 32.37 14.68 28.64
CA SER A 1174 32.38 13.78 27.48
C SER A 1174 32.79 12.36 27.82
N VAL A 1175 33.44 12.11 28.97
CA VAL A 1175 33.91 10.77 29.36
C VAL A 1175 33.00 10.20 30.43
N LEU A 1176 32.35 9.08 30.13
CA LEU A 1176 31.39 8.41 31.03
C LEU A 1176 31.93 7.05 31.46
N ALA A 1177 31.72 6.69 32.73
CA ALA A 1177 32.16 5.44 33.33
C ALA A 1177 31.03 4.71 34.05
N SER A 1178 30.56 3.58 33.50
CA SER A 1178 29.58 2.69 34.16
C SER A 1178 30.28 1.42 34.65
N VAL A 1179 29.79 0.81 35.73
CA VAL A 1179 30.43 -0.32 36.40
C VAL A 1179 29.47 -1.50 36.52
N TYR A 1180 29.95 -2.69 36.21
CA TYR A 1180 29.32 -3.97 36.54
C TYR A 1180 30.07 -4.55 37.73
N ASN A 1181 29.45 -4.58 38.90
CA ASN A 1181 30.11 -4.96 40.14
C ASN A 1181 29.70 -6.37 40.59
N LYS A 1182 30.68 -7.22 40.90
CA LYS A 1182 30.49 -8.50 41.56
C LYS A 1182 31.20 -8.48 42.90
N GLU A 1183 30.58 -7.82 43.88
CA GLU A 1183 31.21 -7.58 45.17
C GLU A 1183 31.63 -8.88 45.88
N SER A 1184 30.84 -9.94 45.75
CA SER A 1184 31.16 -11.26 46.34
C SER A 1184 32.37 -11.93 45.71
N GLU A 1185 32.65 -11.65 44.43
CA GLU A 1185 33.83 -12.16 43.71
C GLU A 1185 35.03 -11.22 43.85
N LYS A 1186 34.86 -10.03 44.44
CA LYS A 1186 35.89 -8.99 44.52
C LYS A 1186 36.41 -8.59 43.14
N GLN A 1187 35.47 -8.49 42.19
CA GLN A 1187 35.73 -8.10 40.81
C GLN A 1187 34.70 -7.07 40.31
N ALA A 1188 35.14 -6.17 39.45
CA ALA A 1188 34.27 -5.26 38.70
C ALA A 1188 34.71 -5.14 37.23
N LEU A 1189 33.78 -4.74 36.37
CA LEU A 1189 34.03 -4.39 34.98
C LEU A 1189 33.59 -2.95 34.74
N MET A 1190 34.53 -2.07 34.48
CA MET A 1190 34.30 -0.65 34.20
C MET A 1190 34.30 -0.40 32.70
N ILE A 1191 33.21 0.20 32.20
CA ILE A 1191 33.02 0.61 30.81
C ILE A 1191 33.30 2.11 30.72
N VAL A 1192 34.38 2.51 30.06
CA VAL A 1192 34.78 3.91 29.90
C VAL A 1192 34.59 4.34 28.45
N SER A 1193 33.74 5.33 28.23
CA SER A 1193 33.33 5.78 26.89
C SER A 1193 33.56 7.28 26.72
N ASN A 1194 34.10 7.71 25.56
CA ASN A 1194 34.21 9.12 25.20
C ASN A 1194 33.12 9.51 24.22
N TRP A 1195 32.07 10.17 24.69
CA TRP A 1195 30.96 10.69 23.91
C TRP A 1195 31.31 11.91 23.06
N GLY A 1196 32.49 12.50 23.28
CA GLY A 1196 33.01 13.64 22.53
C GLY A 1196 33.48 13.28 21.11
N TYR A 1197 33.52 14.31 20.26
CA TYR A 1197 34.04 14.24 18.88
C TYR A 1197 35.54 14.54 18.79
N ASP A 1198 36.17 14.85 19.91
CA ASP A 1198 37.60 15.04 20.06
C ASP A 1198 38.16 13.97 21.00
N ALA A 1199 39.45 13.65 20.85
CA ALA A 1199 40.15 12.80 21.81
C ALA A 1199 40.18 13.48 23.19
N ALA A 1200 40.10 12.69 24.25
CA ALA A 1200 40.07 13.18 25.63
C ALA A 1200 40.98 12.33 26.52
N GLU A 1201 41.55 12.95 27.55
CA GLU A 1201 42.23 12.23 28.63
C GLU A 1201 41.19 11.81 29.67
N ALA A 1202 41.02 10.50 29.87
CA ALA A 1202 40.04 9.95 30.80
C ALA A 1202 40.64 9.91 32.21
N ASN A 1203 40.34 10.92 33.02
CA ASN A 1203 40.70 10.96 34.45
C ASN A 1203 39.54 10.41 35.28
N ILE A 1204 39.75 9.28 35.94
CA ILE A 1204 38.71 8.56 36.68
C ILE A 1204 39.18 8.33 38.11
N SER A 1205 38.42 8.83 39.08
CA SER A 1205 38.54 8.44 40.48
C SER A 1205 37.76 7.15 40.69
N VAL A 1206 38.39 6.19 41.38
CA VAL A 1206 37.79 4.90 41.70
C VAL A 1206 37.68 4.70 43.20
N ASP A 1207 36.52 4.25 43.66
CA ASP A 1207 36.21 4.00 45.06
C ASP A 1207 35.64 2.58 45.20
N PHE A 1208 36.53 1.60 45.12
CA PHE A 1208 36.23 0.21 45.43
C PHE A 1208 36.69 -0.08 46.87
N ALA A 1209 36.02 -1.04 47.53
CA ALA A 1209 36.09 -1.24 48.97
C ALA A 1209 37.47 -1.57 49.64
N PRO A 1210 38.63 -1.82 48.99
CA PRO A 1210 39.86 -1.96 49.76
C PRO A 1210 40.36 -0.61 50.29
N ALA A 1211 40.79 -0.58 51.55
CA ALA A 1211 41.41 0.58 52.18
C ALA A 1211 42.80 0.95 51.61
N ASP A 1212 43.35 0.16 50.66
CA ASP A 1212 44.67 0.36 50.04
C ASP A 1212 44.60 0.22 48.50
N ALA A 1213 44.97 1.31 47.81
CA ALA A 1213 45.05 1.39 46.34
C ALA A 1213 46.00 0.35 45.72
N SER A 1214 46.99 -0.15 46.48
CA SER A 1214 47.96 -1.16 46.01
C SER A 1214 47.33 -2.53 45.72
N GLN A 1215 46.12 -2.77 46.26
CA GLN A 1215 45.37 -4.02 46.08
C GLN A 1215 44.51 -4.02 44.82
N ILE A 1216 44.26 -2.84 44.24
CA ILE A 1216 43.45 -2.70 43.03
C ILE A 1216 44.30 -3.00 41.80
N LYS A 1217 43.94 -4.05 41.07
CA LYS A 1217 44.53 -4.37 39.77
C LYS A 1217 43.55 -4.06 38.63
N MET A 1218 43.91 -3.10 37.78
CA MET A 1218 43.16 -2.76 36.58
C MET A 1218 43.80 -3.36 35.32
N THR A 1219 43.03 -4.12 34.57
CA THR A 1219 43.43 -4.73 33.29
C THR A 1219 42.49 -4.24 32.20
N GLU A 1220 43.00 -3.60 31.15
CA GLU A 1220 42.23 -3.38 29.92
C GLU A 1220 41.92 -4.74 29.29
N VAL A 1221 40.64 -5.02 29.04
CA VAL A 1221 40.18 -6.27 28.41
C VAL A 1221 39.56 -6.04 27.04
N TYR A 1222 39.35 -4.78 26.65
CA TYR A 1222 39.00 -4.38 25.28
C TYR A 1222 39.37 -2.90 25.07
N PRO A 1223 39.95 -2.52 23.92
CA PRO A 1223 40.35 -3.37 22.80
C PRO A 1223 41.69 -4.11 22.99
N GLY A 1224 42.50 -3.73 23.98
CA GLY A 1224 43.81 -4.33 24.28
C GLY A 1224 43.81 -5.26 25.51
N ASN A 1225 45.01 -5.52 26.04
CA ASN A 1225 45.26 -6.44 27.16
C ASN A 1225 46.32 -5.92 28.16
N GLY A 1226 46.43 -4.61 28.31
CA GLY A 1226 47.44 -3.95 29.15
C GLY A 1226 47.01 -3.78 30.61
N ILE A 1227 47.99 -3.73 31.53
CA ILE A 1227 47.76 -3.31 32.92
C ILE A 1227 47.70 -1.78 32.94
N ILE A 1228 46.70 -1.23 33.63
CA ILE A 1228 46.56 0.21 33.81
C ILE A 1228 47.03 0.57 35.23
N PRO A 1229 48.05 1.42 35.38
CA PRO A 1229 48.55 1.80 36.71
C PRO A 1229 47.51 2.64 37.46
N VAL A 1230 47.26 2.27 38.73
CA VAL A 1230 46.39 3.00 39.64
C VAL A 1230 47.26 3.84 40.57
N ASN A 1231 47.00 5.15 40.63
CA ASN A 1231 47.72 6.08 41.49
C ASN A 1231 46.71 6.76 42.43
N ASN A 1232 46.85 6.55 43.74
CA ASN A 1232 45.98 7.17 44.77
C ASN A 1232 44.48 7.05 44.44
N ASN A 1233 44.00 5.83 44.19
CA ASN A 1233 42.59 5.56 43.84
C ASN A 1233 42.11 6.35 42.60
N SER A 1234 43.02 6.65 41.66
CA SER A 1234 42.71 7.34 40.41
C SER A 1234 43.48 6.71 39.25
N VAL A 1235 42.92 6.85 38.05
CA VAL A 1235 43.50 6.34 36.81
C VAL A 1235 43.36 7.37 35.70
N SER A 1236 44.39 7.48 34.86
CA SER A 1236 44.42 8.36 33.68
C SER A 1236 44.91 7.60 32.46
N PHE A 1237 44.22 7.75 31.33
CA PHE A 1237 44.69 7.26 30.03
C PHE A 1237 44.02 8.04 28.89
N PRO A 1238 44.66 8.09 27.71
CA PRO A 1238 44.07 8.71 26.54
C PRO A 1238 42.94 7.84 25.99
N LEU A 1239 41.85 8.49 25.58
CA LEU A 1239 40.71 7.89 24.90
C LEU A 1239 40.43 8.63 23.60
N LYS A 1240 40.29 7.89 22.50
CA LYS A 1240 40.02 8.48 21.18
C LYS A 1240 38.67 9.19 21.16
N ALA A 1241 38.49 10.11 20.20
CA ALA A 1241 37.16 10.60 19.85
C ALA A 1241 36.24 9.41 19.60
N ARG A 1242 35.05 9.43 20.19
CA ARG A 1242 34.07 8.35 20.07
C ARG A 1242 34.60 6.95 20.48
N GLY A 1243 35.63 6.90 21.34
CA GLY A 1243 36.33 5.67 21.72
C GLY A 1243 35.78 4.96 22.97
N LEU A 1244 36.18 3.69 23.14
CA LEU A 1244 35.78 2.83 24.27
C LEU A 1244 36.99 2.10 24.87
N LYS A 1245 37.01 1.98 26.19
CA LYS A 1245 37.83 1.00 26.92
C LYS A 1245 36.98 0.22 27.91
N ILE A 1246 37.20 -1.09 27.97
CA ILE A 1246 36.60 -1.97 28.98
C ILE A 1246 37.72 -2.43 29.90
N ILE A 1247 37.55 -2.20 31.20
CA ILE A 1247 38.59 -2.40 32.21
C ILE A 1247 38.06 -3.38 33.26
N ARG A 1248 38.74 -4.52 33.44
CA ARG A 1248 38.50 -5.41 34.57
C ARG A 1248 39.27 -4.91 35.78
N ILE A 1249 38.62 -4.89 36.93
CA ILE A 1249 39.14 -4.45 38.20
C ILE A 1249 39.06 -5.65 39.14
N ASP A 1250 40.19 -6.10 39.67
CA ASP A 1250 40.28 -7.10 40.75
C ASP A 1250 40.69 -6.32 42.02
N TYR A 1251 39.92 -6.41 43.13
CA TYR A 1251 40.09 -5.53 44.31
C TYR A 1251 39.92 -6.20 45.68
#